data_AF-A0A8J7AEZ8-F1
#
_entry.id   AF-A0A8J7AEZ8-F1
#
_cell.length_a   1.000
_cell.length_b   1.000
_cell.length_c   1.000
_cell.angle_alpha   90.00
_cell.angle_beta   90.00
_cell.angle_gamma   90.00
#
_symmetry.space_group_name_H-M   'P 1'
#
loop_
_entity.id
_entity.type
_entity.pdbx_description
1 polymer ?
#
loop_
_entity_poly.entity_id
_entity_poly.type
_entity_poly.pdbx_seq_one_letter_code
_entity_poly.pdbx_strand_id
1 'polypeptide(L)'
;MNAEAKRLEQIRAKTAPWHKWGPYLSERQWGTVREDYSSDGNAWDYFPHDQARSRAYRWGEDGLGGITDDHNLLCFALALWNGQDPILKERLFGLTNSQGNHGEDVKEYYFYLDSTPTHSYMKYLYKYPQAAYPYEDLVNTNAGRNRYEPEYELLDTGIFDEDKYFDVFVEYAKADSEDVLIQISVANRGPEAAPLHLLPTLWFRNTWSWKETGDKSVLKALGNGVVQAHVNNPELTDLMRDYYFYCDAGVPLLFTENETNAERVFGQPNPSPYVKDGINNYVVDGKTDLVNPDGEGTKVSPYYQLTVGAGETVVVKLRLTKSSPDQVGDPFGAYFDDQFAARLREADEFYATVIPPLVQADADRANVMRQALAGMMWTKQYFYYDLDLWLRERGITPWTPTINKSGVRNSEWFHMMNDDIVSMPDKWEYPWYAAWDLAFHVIPISLIDPDFAKDQLMLMLREDYLHPNGQIPAYEWNFGDVNPPVHAFATWEIYVRDRERNNGQGDLEFLKYAFSKLLINFTWWVNRKDEGGNNLFEGGFLGLDNIGVFDRSSPLPTGGRLEQADGTAWMVFFSQRMFQIAVELALHDSLYEDLAIKFFEHTMWIAGAMDRIGVHQDELWDEEDGFFYDVLRLPDGNSTRLKVRSLVGLLSLMAVAVFPREAFDKLPRFKERATKFIQRHPELCGNVHLPNQYGVRDRLMLSILNEAKLRQVLTRMLDESEFLSDYGIRSLSRTHLDNPYVFYHAGQEYKVGYVPGDSTSGMFGGNSNWRGPIWMPVNLLLIRALLQLYSYYGDSFTMEYPTGSGDHKTLFEITQCISERLVSIFTKDENGRRPVYGGAEKFQSDPHWCDLILFYEYFHGDDGSGIGASHQTGWTGCIARIIQALGYFTPETVLDTISPGELAKYTGE
;
A
#
# COMPACT_ATOMS: atom_id res chain seq x y z
N MET A 1 -10.98 27.80 -6.51
CA MET A 1 -10.54 26.91 -5.41
C MET A 1 -11.78 26.43 -4.67
N ASN A 2 -12.07 25.12 -4.73
CA ASN A 2 -13.22 24.50 -4.04
C ASN A 2 -12.98 24.46 -2.51
N ALA A 3 -13.97 23.99 -1.74
CA ALA A 3 -13.88 23.97 -0.27
C ALA A 3 -12.73 23.09 0.24
N GLU A 4 -12.53 21.91 -0.37
CA GLU A 4 -11.49 20.97 0.04
C GLU A 4 -10.08 21.52 -0.21
N ALA A 5 -9.84 22.15 -1.36
CA ALA A 5 -8.57 22.81 -1.64
C ALA A 5 -8.26 23.95 -0.66
N LYS A 6 -9.27 24.63 -0.11
CA LYS A 6 -9.07 25.62 0.96
C LYS A 6 -8.63 24.96 2.27
N ARG A 7 -9.14 23.77 2.61
CA ARG A 7 -8.72 23.04 3.82
C ARG A 7 -7.28 22.56 3.72
N LEU A 8 -6.88 22.04 2.56
CA LEU A 8 -5.49 21.69 2.28
C LEU A 8 -4.55 22.90 2.44
N GLU A 9 -4.96 24.06 1.92
CA GLU A 9 -4.18 25.30 2.13
C GLU A 9 -4.15 25.73 3.60
N GLN A 10 -5.24 25.54 4.36
CA GLN A 10 -5.26 25.82 5.80
C GLN A 10 -4.31 24.91 6.60
N ILE A 11 -4.18 23.64 6.20
CA ILE A 11 -3.20 22.70 6.77
C ILE A 11 -1.79 23.19 6.47
N ARG A 12 -1.50 23.50 5.20
CA ARG A 12 -0.19 24.02 4.77
C ARG A 12 0.21 25.30 5.52
N ALA A 13 -0.74 26.21 5.69
CA ALA A 13 -0.56 27.45 6.44
C ALA A 13 -0.59 27.27 7.98
N LYS A 14 -0.83 26.05 8.48
CA LYS A 14 -0.96 25.70 9.90
C LYS A 14 -2.02 26.55 10.64
N THR A 15 -3.11 26.85 9.95
CA THR A 15 -4.22 27.67 10.48
C THR A 15 -5.39 26.85 11.02
N ALA A 16 -5.55 25.60 10.57
CA ALA A 16 -6.54 24.67 11.10
C ALA A 16 -6.02 23.22 11.00
N PRO A 17 -6.17 22.38 12.06
CA PRO A 17 -5.62 21.03 12.10
C PRO A 17 -6.59 20.00 11.50
N TRP A 18 -6.95 20.14 10.23
CA TRP A 18 -7.94 19.22 9.60
C TRP A 18 -7.52 17.76 9.62
N HIS A 19 -6.23 17.45 9.66
CA HIS A 19 -5.71 16.08 9.78
C HIS A 19 -5.74 15.52 11.20
N LYS A 20 -6.19 16.28 12.20
CA LYS A 20 -6.22 15.81 13.60
C LYS A 20 -7.04 14.54 13.77
N TRP A 21 -8.20 14.45 13.13
CA TRP A 21 -9.05 13.26 13.17
C TRP A 21 -9.06 12.57 11.82
N GLY A 22 -8.88 11.26 11.76
CA GLY A 22 -8.92 10.53 10.50
C GLY A 22 -9.06 9.03 10.71
N PRO A 23 -9.08 8.24 9.63
CA PRO A 23 -9.23 6.80 9.68
C PRO A 23 -7.91 6.13 10.08
N TYR A 24 -7.15 6.70 11.02
CA TYR A 24 -5.80 6.25 11.37
C TYR A 24 -5.76 5.05 12.31
N LEU A 25 -6.93 4.59 12.78
CA LEU A 25 -7.07 3.41 13.62
C LEU A 25 -6.86 2.16 12.78
N SER A 26 -6.03 1.22 13.23
CA SER A 26 -5.81 -0.03 12.49
C SER A 26 -7.10 -0.86 12.35
N GLU A 27 -7.19 -1.73 11.35
CA GLU A 27 -8.23 -2.77 11.29
C GLU A 27 -7.79 -4.06 11.99
N ARG A 28 -6.46 -4.26 12.13
CA ARG A 28 -5.85 -5.32 12.94
C ARG A 28 -4.59 -4.83 13.68
N GLN A 29 -4.57 -4.99 14.99
CA GLN A 29 -3.39 -4.76 15.85
C GLN A 29 -2.89 -6.06 16.49
N TRP A 30 -3.76 -7.06 16.66
CA TRP A 30 -3.39 -8.41 17.11
C TRP A 30 -2.51 -9.12 16.07
N GLY A 31 -1.63 -10.01 16.53
CA GLY A 31 -0.72 -10.75 15.65
C GLY A 31 0.35 -9.91 14.94
N THR A 32 0.70 -8.73 15.47
CA THR A 32 1.74 -7.85 14.90
C THR A 32 3.08 -8.01 15.61
N VAL A 33 4.18 -7.66 14.94
CA VAL A 33 5.53 -7.81 15.50
C VAL A 33 5.74 -6.89 16.70
N ARG A 34 5.25 -5.65 16.64
CA ARG A 34 5.32 -4.72 17.77
C ARG A 34 4.60 -5.24 19.02
N GLU A 35 3.50 -5.98 18.87
CA GLU A 35 2.77 -6.62 19.99
C GLU A 35 3.34 -7.99 20.40
N ASP A 36 4.33 -8.51 19.67
CA ASP A 36 4.97 -9.78 19.97
C ASP A 36 5.97 -9.64 21.13
N TYR A 37 5.74 -10.42 22.19
CA TYR A 37 6.65 -10.61 23.34
C TYR A 37 6.93 -12.10 23.60
N SER A 38 6.65 -12.96 22.62
CA SER A 38 7.02 -14.37 22.65
C SER A 38 8.53 -14.57 22.65
N SER A 39 8.96 -15.78 23.03
CA SER A 39 10.35 -16.18 23.03
C SER A 39 10.83 -16.77 21.69
N ASP A 40 9.91 -17.18 20.83
CA ASP A 40 10.16 -17.82 19.52
C ASP A 40 9.83 -16.90 18.33
N GLY A 41 9.25 -15.73 18.59
CA GLY A 41 8.85 -14.76 17.57
C GLY A 41 7.49 -15.05 16.94
N ASN A 42 6.67 -15.96 17.49
CA ASN A 42 5.35 -16.25 16.93
C ASN A 42 4.30 -15.20 17.34
N ALA A 43 4.29 -14.07 16.63
CA ALA A 43 3.40 -12.95 16.91
C ALA A 43 1.90 -13.32 16.88
N TRP A 44 1.51 -14.16 15.91
CA TRP A 44 0.13 -14.59 15.70
C TRP A 44 -0.43 -15.37 16.88
N ASP A 45 0.31 -16.35 17.40
CA ASP A 45 -0.13 -17.16 18.53
C ASP A 45 0.09 -16.46 19.88
N TYR A 46 1.02 -15.49 19.94
CA TYR A 46 1.30 -14.74 21.17
C TYR A 46 0.18 -13.77 21.56
N PHE A 47 -0.37 -13.06 20.58
CA PHE A 47 -1.49 -12.14 20.76
C PHE A 47 -2.55 -12.42 19.68
N PRO A 48 -3.33 -13.51 19.82
CA PRO A 48 -4.30 -13.93 18.82
C PRO A 48 -5.57 -13.07 18.86
N HIS A 49 -6.39 -13.19 17.82
CA HIS A 49 -7.71 -12.57 17.75
C HIS A 49 -8.58 -12.84 18.99
N ASP A 50 -8.52 -14.04 19.59
CA ASP A 50 -9.31 -14.33 20.81
C ASP A 50 -8.93 -13.41 21.99
N GLN A 51 -7.65 -13.10 22.16
CA GLN A 51 -7.21 -12.20 23.22
C GLN A 51 -7.47 -10.72 22.89
N ALA A 52 -7.63 -10.34 21.61
CA ALA A 52 -7.77 -8.94 21.16
C ALA A 52 -8.87 -8.15 21.89
N ARG A 53 -10.01 -8.79 22.18
CA ARG A 53 -11.13 -8.17 22.91
C ARG A 53 -10.88 -8.00 24.41
N SER A 54 -9.96 -8.79 24.97
CA SER A 54 -9.74 -8.91 26.42
C SER A 54 -8.38 -8.38 26.88
N ARG A 55 -7.43 -8.14 25.96
CA ARG A 55 -6.06 -7.73 26.26
C ARG A 55 -5.79 -6.34 25.68
N ALA A 56 -5.25 -5.44 26.48
CA ALA A 56 -4.87 -4.10 26.03
C ALA A 56 -3.65 -4.18 25.09
N TYR A 57 -3.66 -3.38 24.03
CA TYR A 57 -2.53 -3.23 23.13
C TYR A 57 -1.55 -2.20 23.69
N ARG A 58 -0.28 -2.35 23.34
CA ARG A 58 0.76 -1.43 23.81
C ARG A 58 1.05 -0.33 22.81
N TRP A 59 1.14 -0.68 21.54
CA TRP A 59 1.72 0.18 20.51
C TRP A 59 0.68 0.85 19.61
N GLY A 60 -0.60 0.51 19.75
CA GLY A 60 -1.68 1.13 18.99
C GLY A 60 -3.04 0.61 19.45
N GLU A 61 -4.05 0.79 18.61
CA GLU A 61 -5.39 0.24 18.78
C GLU A 61 -5.92 -0.17 17.40
N ASP A 62 -6.94 -1.03 17.38
CA ASP A 62 -7.68 -1.38 16.16
C ASP A 62 -9.20 -1.25 16.38
N GLY A 63 -10.00 -1.23 15.31
CA GLY A 63 -11.46 -1.21 15.41
C GLY A 63 -12.18 -1.14 14.07
N LEU A 64 -13.41 -1.64 14.05
CA LEU A 64 -14.25 -1.71 12.84
C LEU A 64 -14.73 -0.32 12.38
N GLY A 65 -14.38 0.09 11.16
CA GLY A 65 -14.81 1.36 10.55
C GLY A 65 -14.44 2.61 11.38
N GLY A 66 -13.35 2.53 12.15
CA GLY A 66 -13.04 3.50 13.19
C GLY A 66 -12.18 4.69 12.75
N ILE A 67 -12.18 5.72 13.60
CA ILE A 67 -11.33 6.91 13.51
C ILE A 67 -10.58 7.11 14.82
N THR A 68 -9.50 7.87 14.75
CA THR A 68 -8.73 8.28 15.93
C THR A 68 -8.09 9.63 15.69
N ASP A 69 -7.66 10.29 16.78
CA ASP A 69 -6.78 11.45 16.66
C ASP A 69 -5.41 11.06 16.09
N ASP A 70 -4.62 12.05 15.65
CA ASP A 70 -3.33 11.91 14.98
C ASP A 70 -2.21 11.32 15.85
N HIS A 71 -2.46 11.04 17.13
CA HIS A 71 -1.55 10.33 18.05
C HIS A 71 -2.14 9.04 18.64
N ASN A 72 -3.26 8.58 18.08
CA ASN A 72 -3.98 7.39 18.52
C ASN A 72 -4.24 7.35 20.04
N LEU A 73 -4.70 8.46 20.60
CA LEU A 73 -5.01 8.61 22.03
C LEU A 73 -6.48 8.35 22.32
N LEU A 74 -7.41 8.95 21.57
CA LEU A 74 -8.85 8.73 21.68
C LEU A 74 -9.39 8.13 20.38
N CYS A 75 -9.93 6.93 20.50
CA CYS A 75 -10.41 6.12 19.41
C CYS A 75 -11.94 6.07 19.42
N PHE A 76 -12.52 6.02 18.23
CA PHE A 76 -13.94 5.73 18.02
C PHE A 76 -14.07 4.62 16.98
N ALA A 77 -14.92 3.63 17.22
CA ALA A 77 -15.23 2.57 16.24
C ALA A 77 -16.59 1.93 16.50
N LEU A 78 -17.02 1.11 15.55
CA LEU A 78 -18.25 0.35 15.60
C LEU A 78 -18.08 -0.94 16.39
N ALA A 79 -19.09 -1.31 17.19
CA ALA A 79 -19.29 -2.67 17.67
C ALA A 79 -20.74 -3.10 17.44
N LEU A 80 -20.93 -4.36 17.03
CA LEU A 80 -22.23 -4.92 16.66
C LEU A 80 -22.48 -6.26 17.34
N TRP A 81 -23.75 -6.60 17.54
CA TRP A 81 -24.16 -7.96 17.90
C TRP A 81 -25.54 -8.28 17.32
N ASN A 82 -25.61 -9.36 16.54
CA ASN A 82 -26.84 -9.86 15.91
C ASN A 82 -27.73 -10.67 16.88
N GLY A 83 -27.33 -10.82 18.15
CA GLY A 83 -28.02 -11.64 19.14
C GLY A 83 -27.66 -13.13 19.10
N GLN A 84 -26.78 -13.53 18.18
CA GLN A 84 -26.40 -14.93 17.92
C GLN A 84 -24.89 -15.17 18.04
N ASP A 85 -24.07 -14.17 17.71
CA ASP A 85 -22.61 -14.29 17.74
C ASP A 85 -22.10 -14.56 19.17
N PRO A 86 -21.03 -15.36 19.32
CA PRO A 86 -20.43 -15.65 20.62
C PRO A 86 -19.62 -14.49 21.22
N ILE A 87 -19.40 -13.43 20.45
CA ILE A 87 -18.65 -12.23 20.82
C ILE A 87 -19.25 -11.01 20.12
N LEU A 88 -18.97 -9.81 20.63
CA LEU A 88 -19.22 -8.58 19.90
C LEU A 88 -18.35 -8.52 18.63
N LYS A 89 -18.96 -8.13 17.51
CA LYS A 89 -18.24 -7.78 16.28
C LYS A 89 -17.71 -6.35 16.41
N GLU A 90 -16.57 -6.19 17.07
CA GLU A 90 -15.86 -4.90 17.25
C GLU A 90 -14.59 -4.78 16.39
N ARG A 91 -14.19 -5.88 15.73
CA ARG A 91 -12.96 -6.01 14.95
C ARG A 91 -13.18 -7.06 13.85
N LEU A 92 -12.45 -6.94 12.74
CA LEU A 92 -12.51 -7.88 11.64
C LEU A 92 -11.84 -9.20 12.02
N PHE A 93 -12.46 -10.31 11.64
CA PHE A 93 -11.90 -11.66 11.81
C PHE A 93 -11.20 -12.13 10.54
N GLY A 94 -10.22 -13.01 10.72
CA GLY A 94 -9.56 -13.70 9.62
C GLY A 94 -8.56 -14.74 10.13
N LEU A 95 -7.89 -15.37 9.19
CA LEU A 95 -7.01 -16.51 9.42
C LEU A 95 -5.57 -16.05 9.65
N THR A 96 -4.83 -16.79 10.46
CA THR A 96 -3.37 -16.65 10.57
C THR A 96 -2.68 -17.43 9.44
N ASN A 97 -1.39 -17.15 9.22
CA ASN A 97 -0.53 -17.90 8.30
C ASN A 97 -0.59 -19.44 8.43
N SER A 98 -0.87 -19.97 9.62
CA SER A 98 -0.97 -21.41 9.88
C SER A 98 -2.38 -21.98 9.70
N GLN A 99 -3.39 -21.13 9.58
CA GLN A 99 -4.80 -21.50 9.46
C GLN A 99 -5.30 -21.47 8.02
N GLY A 100 -4.85 -20.53 7.20
CA GLY A 100 -5.18 -20.48 5.78
C GLY A 100 -4.35 -21.46 4.95
N ASN A 101 -4.94 -22.01 3.89
CA ASN A 101 -4.21 -22.84 2.92
C ASN A 101 -3.18 -22.02 2.12
N HIS A 102 -3.46 -20.72 1.91
CA HIS A 102 -2.52 -19.77 1.29
C HIS A 102 -2.09 -18.64 2.22
N GLY A 103 -2.37 -18.70 3.54
CA GLY A 103 -1.77 -17.76 4.50
C GLY A 103 -2.75 -16.97 5.36
N GLU A 104 -2.38 -15.72 5.67
CA GLU A 104 -3.34 -14.79 6.29
C GLU A 104 -4.40 -14.35 5.31
N ASP A 105 -5.61 -14.17 5.82
CA ASP A 105 -6.79 -13.98 4.96
C ASP A 105 -7.94 -13.41 5.80
N VAL A 106 -8.41 -12.21 5.45
CA VAL A 106 -9.56 -11.58 6.13
C VAL A 106 -10.86 -12.21 5.69
N LYS A 107 -11.66 -12.72 6.63
CA LYS A 107 -12.93 -13.41 6.32
C LYS A 107 -14.15 -12.51 6.41
N GLU A 108 -14.02 -11.25 6.01
CA GLU A 108 -15.04 -10.23 6.24
C GLU A 108 -15.29 -9.40 4.99
N TYR A 109 -16.51 -8.86 4.83
CA TYR A 109 -16.83 -7.97 3.72
C TYR A 109 -17.09 -6.54 4.21
N TYR A 110 -16.18 -5.66 3.81
CA TYR A 110 -16.22 -4.24 4.10
C TYR A 110 -15.67 -3.43 2.93
N PHE A 111 -15.99 -2.13 2.87
CA PHE A 111 -15.69 -1.32 1.69
C PHE A 111 -15.41 0.14 2.03
N TYR A 112 -14.38 0.69 1.38
CA TYR A 112 -14.04 2.11 1.41
C TYR A 112 -14.76 2.84 0.27
N LEU A 113 -15.89 3.47 0.59
CA LEU A 113 -16.77 4.03 -0.44
C LEU A 113 -16.43 5.47 -0.79
N ASP A 114 -15.98 6.25 0.19
CA ASP A 114 -15.60 7.64 -0.03
C ASP A 114 -14.64 8.16 1.05
N SER A 115 -13.78 9.09 0.67
CA SER A 115 -12.99 9.92 1.60
C SER A 115 -12.40 11.11 0.85
N THR A 116 -12.50 12.31 1.40
CA THR A 116 -11.71 13.46 0.95
C THR A 116 -10.29 13.44 1.55
N PRO A 117 -9.29 14.13 0.97
CA PRO A 117 -7.92 14.09 1.47
C PRO A 117 -7.77 14.64 2.89
N THR A 118 -8.60 15.61 3.29
CA THR A 118 -8.63 16.13 4.67
C THR A 118 -9.53 15.32 5.61
N HIS A 119 -10.10 14.21 5.12
CA HIS A 119 -11.08 13.39 5.84
C HIS A 119 -12.29 14.21 6.32
N SER A 120 -12.64 15.27 5.58
CA SER A 120 -13.77 16.16 5.86
C SER A 120 -15.11 15.48 5.60
N TYR A 121 -15.13 14.52 4.67
CA TYR A 121 -16.18 13.52 4.50
C TYR A 121 -15.53 12.15 4.32
N MET A 122 -16.12 11.11 4.93
CA MET A 122 -15.71 9.72 4.76
C MET A 122 -16.93 8.79 4.82
N LYS A 123 -16.89 7.69 4.06
CA LYS A 123 -17.93 6.67 4.05
C LYS A 123 -17.35 5.26 3.97
N TYR A 124 -17.75 4.44 4.94
CA TYR A 124 -17.40 3.02 5.08
C TYR A 124 -18.67 2.17 5.08
N LEU A 125 -18.58 0.94 4.60
CA LEU A 125 -19.66 -0.05 4.66
C LEU A 125 -19.12 -1.37 5.21
N TYR A 126 -19.85 -1.97 6.15
CA TYR A 126 -19.65 -3.34 6.61
C TYR A 126 -20.89 -4.20 6.35
N LYS A 127 -20.69 -5.43 5.88
CA LYS A 127 -21.74 -6.43 5.64
C LYS A 127 -21.82 -7.35 6.85
N TYR A 128 -22.84 -7.20 7.69
CA TYR A 128 -22.96 -7.97 8.93
C TYR A 128 -24.08 -9.03 8.88
N PRO A 129 -23.78 -10.34 8.94
CA PRO A 129 -24.79 -11.39 8.96
C PRO A 129 -25.76 -11.34 10.14
N GLN A 130 -27.02 -11.72 9.89
CA GLN A 130 -28.03 -11.88 10.96
C GLN A 130 -27.90 -13.22 11.70
N ALA A 131 -27.35 -14.24 11.04
CA ALA A 131 -27.03 -15.53 11.64
C ALA A 131 -25.69 -15.47 12.39
N ALA A 132 -25.47 -16.43 13.29
CA ALA A 132 -24.19 -16.57 13.99
C ALA A 132 -23.04 -16.70 12.98
N TYR A 133 -22.02 -15.87 13.15
CA TYR A 133 -20.87 -15.83 12.26
C TYR A 133 -20.06 -17.15 12.33
N PRO A 134 -19.65 -17.74 11.19
CA PRO A 134 -19.18 -19.12 11.12
C PRO A 134 -17.67 -19.27 11.40
N TYR A 135 -17.19 -18.76 12.55
CA TYR A 135 -15.76 -18.74 12.90
C TYR A 135 -15.08 -20.11 12.80
N GLU A 136 -15.67 -21.14 13.41
CA GLU A 136 -15.07 -22.49 13.45
C GLU A 136 -15.07 -23.18 12.08
N ASP A 137 -16.10 -22.97 11.25
CA ASP A 137 -16.16 -23.54 9.90
C ASP A 137 -15.05 -22.96 9.02
N LEU A 138 -14.90 -21.63 9.02
CA LEU A 138 -13.84 -20.94 8.28
C LEU A 138 -12.45 -21.45 8.65
N VAL A 139 -12.16 -21.61 9.94
CA VAL A 139 -10.85 -22.11 10.41
C VAL A 139 -10.67 -23.59 10.03
N ASN A 140 -11.63 -24.45 10.36
CA ASN A 140 -11.48 -25.89 10.18
C ASN A 140 -11.44 -26.31 8.70
N THR A 141 -12.26 -25.67 7.86
CA THR A 141 -12.33 -26.00 6.44
C THR A 141 -11.06 -25.54 5.71
N ASN A 142 -10.56 -24.32 5.96
CA ASN A 142 -9.30 -23.86 5.36
C ASN A 142 -8.09 -24.66 5.86
N ALA A 143 -8.01 -24.98 7.14
CA ALA A 143 -6.94 -25.83 7.68
C ALA A 143 -6.92 -27.25 7.08
N GLY A 144 -8.06 -27.72 6.57
CA GLY A 144 -8.20 -29.01 5.88
C GLY A 144 -7.84 -28.98 4.39
N ARG A 145 -7.75 -27.79 3.78
CA ARG A 145 -7.41 -27.60 2.36
C ARG A 145 -5.90 -27.62 2.14
N ASN A 146 -5.51 -27.98 0.93
CA ASN A 146 -4.11 -27.90 0.48
C ASN A 146 -3.91 -26.75 -0.53
N ARG A 147 -2.65 -26.46 -0.88
CA ARG A 147 -2.27 -25.34 -1.77
C ARG A 147 -2.71 -25.44 -3.24
N TYR A 148 -3.39 -26.52 -3.62
CA TYR A 148 -3.99 -26.69 -4.95
C TYR A 148 -5.49 -26.46 -4.95
N GLU A 149 -6.09 -26.26 -3.77
CA GLU A 149 -7.49 -25.92 -3.61
C GLU A 149 -7.61 -24.41 -3.41
N PRO A 150 -8.67 -23.77 -3.94
CA PRO A 150 -8.92 -22.36 -3.68
C PRO A 150 -9.15 -22.13 -2.18
N GLU A 151 -9.11 -20.88 -1.73
CA GLU A 151 -9.49 -20.50 -0.38
C GLU A 151 -11.00 -20.72 -0.15
N TYR A 152 -11.39 -21.00 1.10
CA TYR A 152 -12.80 -21.10 1.50
C TYR A 152 -13.22 -19.76 2.08
N GLU A 153 -14.07 -19.04 1.36
CA GLU A 153 -14.49 -17.68 1.68
C GLU A 153 -15.76 -17.64 2.53
N LEU A 154 -16.02 -16.48 3.16
CA LEU A 154 -17.24 -16.28 3.93
C LEU A 154 -18.50 -16.49 3.07
N LEU A 155 -18.48 -16.12 1.78
CA LEU A 155 -19.59 -16.40 0.86
C LEU A 155 -19.84 -17.91 0.66
N ASP A 156 -18.80 -18.74 0.69
CA ASP A 156 -18.94 -20.19 0.45
C ASP A 156 -19.69 -20.92 1.57
N THR A 157 -19.78 -20.30 2.76
CA THR A 157 -20.57 -20.81 3.90
C THR A 157 -22.08 -20.75 3.66
N GLY A 158 -22.52 -20.01 2.63
CA GLY A 158 -23.93 -19.76 2.32
C GLY A 158 -24.61 -18.75 3.25
N ILE A 159 -23.86 -18.09 4.14
CA ILE A 159 -24.44 -17.17 5.14
C ILE A 159 -25.14 -15.95 4.52
N PHE A 160 -24.85 -15.64 3.25
CA PHE A 160 -25.46 -14.54 2.49
C PHE A 160 -26.52 -14.99 1.45
N ASP A 161 -26.78 -16.29 1.30
CA ASP A 161 -27.63 -16.83 0.22
C ASP A 161 -29.09 -16.39 0.31
N GLU A 162 -29.59 -16.17 1.53
CA GLU A 162 -30.96 -15.74 1.81
C GLU A 162 -31.10 -14.22 2.04
N ASP A 163 -30.07 -13.43 1.73
CA ASP A 163 -30.01 -11.98 1.96
C ASP A 163 -30.17 -11.55 3.43
N LYS A 164 -29.99 -12.47 4.38
CA LYS A 164 -30.12 -12.23 5.82
C LYS A 164 -28.88 -11.56 6.42
N TYR A 165 -28.66 -10.32 6.04
CA TYR A 165 -27.58 -9.48 6.56
C TYR A 165 -28.00 -8.02 6.68
N PHE A 166 -27.19 -7.24 7.38
CA PHE A 166 -27.28 -5.79 7.47
C PHE A 166 -26.17 -5.16 6.63
N ASP A 167 -26.51 -4.16 5.82
CA ASP A 167 -25.54 -3.16 5.41
C ASP A 167 -25.41 -2.13 6.53
N VAL A 168 -24.22 -2.00 7.10
CA VAL A 168 -23.93 -1.00 8.13
C VAL A 168 -23.00 0.06 7.56
N PHE A 169 -23.58 1.20 7.18
CA PHE A 169 -22.83 2.36 6.73
C PHE A 169 -22.35 3.18 7.92
N VAL A 170 -21.07 3.52 7.94
CA VAL A 170 -20.48 4.45 8.90
C VAL A 170 -19.95 5.65 8.12
N GLU A 171 -20.54 6.80 8.37
CA GLU A 171 -20.20 8.05 7.69
C GLU A 171 -19.74 9.11 8.68
N TYR A 172 -18.66 9.80 8.33
CA TYR A 172 -18.08 10.88 9.12
C TYR A 172 -18.11 12.16 8.30
N ALA A 173 -18.60 13.25 8.91
CA ALA A 173 -18.60 14.58 8.31
C ALA A 173 -18.05 15.58 9.31
N LYS A 174 -16.97 16.28 8.96
CA LYS A 174 -16.38 17.32 9.83
C LYS A 174 -17.13 18.64 9.67
N ALA A 175 -17.79 19.11 10.72
CA ALA A 175 -18.32 20.47 10.78
C ALA A 175 -17.17 21.50 10.92
N ASP A 176 -16.11 21.10 11.63
CA ASP A 176 -14.81 21.77 11.78
C ASP A 176 -13.73 20.69 11.99
N SER A 177 -12.46 21.06 11.91
CA SER A 177 -11.26 20.26 12.22
C SER A 177 -11.30 19.49 13.56
N GLU A 178 -12.07 19.97 14.54
CA GLU A 178 -12.24 19.34 15.87
C GLU A 178 -13.72 19.11 16.22
N ASP A 179 -14.58 18.96 15.20
CA ASP A 179 -16.02 18.69 15.35
C ASP A 179 -16.48 17.68 14.28
N VAL A 180 -16.61 16.43 14.71
CA VAL A 180 -16.92 15.28 13.85
C VAL A 180 -18.37 14.85 14.08
N LEU A 181 -19.18 14.96 13.02
CA LEU A 181 -20.54 14.43 12.94
C LEU A 181 -20.46 12.98 12.44
N ILE A 182 -21.13 12.07 13.12
CA ILE A 182 -21.09 10.63 12.83
C ILE A 182 -22.52 10.17 12.54
N GLN A 183 -22.72 9.50 11.42
CA GLN A 183 -23.98 8.89 11.05
C GLN A 183 -23.79 7.41 10.79
N ILE A 184 -24.52 6.56 11.51
CA ILE A 184 -24.54 5.12 11.31
C ILE A 184 -25.90 4.74 10.73
N SER A 185 -25.91 4.23 9.50
CA SER A 185 -27.14 3.78 8.83
C SER A 185 -27.13 2.27 8.71
N VAL A 186 -28.11 1.60 9.32
CA VAL A 186 -28.26 0.15 9.31
C VAL A 186 -29.43 -0.20 8.40
N ALA A 187 -29.15 -0.79 7.24
CA ALA A 187 -30.17 -1.28 6.32
C ALA A 187 -30.28 -2.82 6.42
N ASN A 188 -31.47 -3.31 6.76
CA ASN A 188 -31.75 -4.74 6.77
C ASN A 188 -32.06 -5.22 5.36
N ARG A 189 -31.21 -6.09 4.80
CA ARG A 189 -31.41 -6.69 3.47
C ARG A 189 -32.27 -7.95 3.51
N GLY A 190 -32.48 -8.50 4.69
CA GLY A 190 -33.24 -9.71 4.91
C GLY A 190 -34.76 -9.51 4.72
N PRO A 191 -35.47 -10.62 4.51
CA PRO A 191 -36.92 -10.61 4.25
C PRO A 191 -37.77 -10.38 5.51
N GLU A 192 -37.17 -10.41 6.70
CA GLU A 192 -37.84 -10.31 7.99
C GLU A 192 -37.21 -9.24 8.87
N ALA A 193 -37.97 -8.72 9.84
CA ALA A 193 -37.43 -7.82 10.84
C ALA A 193 -36.41 -8.57 11.72
N ALA A 194 -35.24 -7.97 11.92
CA ALA A 194 -34.15 -8.60 12.66
C ALA A 194 -33.64 -7.69 13.78
N PRO A 195 -33.34 -8.25 14.98
CA PRO A 195 -32.72 -7.49 16.05
C PRO A 195 -31.27 -7.17 15.72
N LEU A 196 -30.81 -5.98 16.11
CA LEU A 196 -29.41 -5.61 16.06
C LEU A 196 -29.05 -4.78 17.30
N HIS A 197 -28.00 -5.20 17.98
CA HIS A 197 -27.38 -4.44 19.04
C HIS A 197 -26.26 -3.60 18.45
N LEU A 198 -26.40 -2.28 18.49
CA LEU A 198 -25.47 -1.31 17.93
C LEU A 198 -24.75 -0.57 19.08
N LEU A 199 -23.42 -0.68 19.11
CA LEU A 199 -22.56 -0.18 20.19
C LEU A 199 -21.42 0.67 19.61
N PRO A 200 -21.69 1.90 19.13
CA PRO A 200 -20.63 2.85 18.81
C PRO A 200 -19.77 3.07 20.06
N THR A 201 -18.46 2.88 19.96
CA THR A 201 -17.58 2.77 21.13
C THR A 201 -16.51 3.83 21.08
N LEU A 202 -16.33 4.56 22.18
CA LEU A 202 -15.27 5.54 22.38
C LEU A 202 -14.33 5.05 23.48
N TRP A 203 -13.02 5.10 23.26
CA TRP A 203 -12.05 4.67 24.26
C TRP A 203 -10.70 5.37 24.16
N PHE A 204 -10.00 5.48 25.28
CA PHE A 204 -8.61 5.89 25.29
C PHE A 204 -7.68 4.69 25.04
N ARG A 205 -6.66 4.87 24.21
CA ARG A 205 -5.55 3.92 24.09
C ARG A 205 -4.89 3.77 25.46
N ASN A 206 -4.60 2.53 25.84
CA ASN A 206 -3.98 2.25 27.13
C ASN A 206 -2.51 2.69 27.12
N THR A 207 -2.21 3.85 27.69
CA THR A 207 -0.83 4.38 27.84
C THR A 207 -0.33 4.31 29.28
N TRP A 208 -1.22 4.06 30.25
CA TRP A 208 -0.93 4.09 31.67
C TRP A 208 -0.40 2.76 32.22
N SER A 209 -0.77 1.61 31.63
CA SER A 209 -0.38 0.29 32.15
C SER A 209 1.12 -0.03 31.95
N TRP A 210 1.81 0.74 31.11
CA TRP A 210 3.19 0.49 30.71
C TRP A 210 4.22 1.38 31.43
N LYS A 211 3.78 2.35 32.23
CA LYS A 211 4.62 3.25 33.02
C LYS A 211 4.33 3.06 34.51
N GLU A 212 5.36 3.14 35.37
CA GLU A 212 5.20 2.96 36.83
C GLU A 212 4.26 3.99 37.49
N THR A 213 4.04 5.16 36.87
CA THR A 213 3.21 6.26 37.40
C THR A 213 2.27 6.85 36.35
N GLY A 214 1.66 6.01 35.50
CA GLY A 214 0.78 6.47 34.44
C GLY A 214 -0.54 7.07 34.94
N ASP A 215 -0.77 8.37 34.69
CA ASP A 215 -2.06 9.01 34.94
C ASP A 215 -3.11 8.54 33.92
N LYS A 216 -4.13 7.84 34.40
CA LYS A 216 -5.20 7.26 33.57
C LYS A 216 -6.16 8.36 33.10
N SER A 217 -6.39 8.49 31.79
CA SER A 217 -7.43 9.36 31.21
C SER A 217 -8.84 8.88 31.60
N VAL A 218 -9.86 9.74 31.53
CA VAL A 218 -11.22 9.40 31.99
C VAL A 218 -12.27 9.82 30.97
N LEU A 219 -13.18 8.90 30.69
CA LEU A 219 -14.48 9.11 30.06
C LEU A 219 -15.54 9.17 31.17
N LYS A 220 -16.37 10.22 31.20
CA LYS A 220 -17.36 10.43 32.26
C LYS A 220 -18.70 10.90 31.72
N ALA A 221 -19.78 10.25 32.14
CA ALA A 221 -21.14 10.68 31.84
C ALA A 221 -21.46 12.03 32.52
N LEU A 222 -22.00 12.98 31.74
CA LEU A 222 -22.52 14.25 32.24
C LEU A 222 -24.06 14.28 32.31
N GLY A 223 -24.72 13.21 31.88
CA GLY A 223 -26.17 13.11 31.74
C GLY A 223 -26.68 13.46 30.34
N ASN A 224 -27.96 13.16 30.06
CA ASN A 224 -28.63 13.45 28.79
C ASN A 224 -27.87 13.00 27.53
N GLY A 225 -27.22 11.82 27.57
CA GLY A 225 -26.50 11.27 26.41
C GLY A 225 -25.14 11.93 26.12
N VAL A 226 -24.54 12.63 27.09
CA VAL A 226 -23.23 13.28 26.93
C VAL A 226 -22.15 12.57 27.75
N VAL A 227 -21.02 12.29 27.11
CA VAL A 227 -19.79 11.81 27.75
C VAL A 227 -18.66 12.83 27.55
N GLN A 228 -17.99 13.23 28.62
CA GLN A 228 -16.75 14.02 28.56
C GLN A 228 -15.55 13.07 28.49
N ALA A 229 -14.67 13.29 27.53
CA ALA A 229 -13.36 12.67 27.44
C ALA A 229 -12.29 13.65 27.93
N HIS A 230 -11.61 13.29 29.01
CA HIS A 230 -10.61 14.13 29.67
C HIS A 230 -9.28 13.37 29.82
N VAL A 231 -8.19 14.03 29.42
CA VAL A 231 -6.84 13.48 29.55
C VAL A 231 -6.21 13.98 30.85
N ASN A 232 -6.00 13.06 31.79
CA ASN A 232 -5.40 13.40 33.10
C ASN A 232 -3.88 13.57 33.05
N ASN A 233 -3.20 12.93 32.08
CA ASN A 233 -1.76 12.99 31.96
C ASN A 233 -1.31 14.38 31.43
N PRO A 234 -0.57 15.18 32.22
CA PRO A 234 -0.11 16.49 31.79
C PRO A 234 0.78 16.48 30.54
N GLU A 235 1.51 15.38 30.29
CA GLU A 235 2.36 15.22 29.10
C GLU A 235 1.52 15.10 27.81
N LEU A 236 0.27 14.65 27.93
CA LEU A 236 -0.63 14.41 26.79
C LEU A 236 -1.64 15.55 26.59
N THR A 237 -1.81 16.45 27.56
CA THR A 237 -2.79 17.56 27.49
C THR A 237 -2.52 18.54 26.34
N ASP A 238 -1.25 18.68 25.93
CA ASP A 238 -0.89 19.52 24.77
C ASP A 238 -1.31 18.89 23.44
N LEU A 239 -1.37 17.56 23.36
CA LEU A 239 -1.81 16.82 22.18
C LEU A 239 -3.35 16.77 22.11
N MET A 240 -3.97 16.55 23.27
CA MET A 240 -5.40 16.31 23.36
C MET A 240 -6.06 17.07 24.52
N ARG A 241 -6.96 17.98 24.13
CA ARG A 241 -7.87 18.69 25.05
C ARG A 241 -9.11 17.86 25.33
N ASP A 242 -10.00 18.40 26.17
CA ASP A 242 -11.31 17.80 26.42
C ASP A 242 -12.14 17.71 25.14
N TYR A 243 -12.77 16.55 24.97
CA TYR A 243 -13.78 16.31 23.94
C TYR A 243 -15.09 15.88 24.60
N TYR A 244 -16.20 16.10 23.90
CA TYR A 244 -17.54 15.72 24.30
C TYR A 244 -18.13 14.83 23.21
N PHE A 245 -18.61 13.66 23.64
CA PHE A 245 -19.27 12.69 22.79
C PHE A 245 -20.77 12.67 23.10
N TYR A 246 -21.57 12.95 22.08
CA TYR A 246 -23.02 13.07 22.16
C TYR A 246 -23.68 11.86 21.49
N CYS A 247 -24.67 11.30 22.18
CA CYS A 247 -25.60 10.26 21.70
C CYS A 247 -27.04 10.59 22.12
N ASP A 248 -28.01 9.78 21.70
CA ASP A 248 -29.42 10.02 22.01
C ASP A 248 -29.70 9.97 23.52
N ALA A 249 -30.54 10.89 24.00
CA ALA A 249 -30.93 10.93 25.40
C ALA A 249 -31.73 9.66 25.77
N GLY A 250 -31.35 9.04 26.89
CA GLY A 250 -32.01 7.83 27.41
C GLY A 250 -31.44 6.51 26.90
N VAL A 251 -30.49 6.54 25.97
CA VAL A 251 -29.71 5.36 25.58
C VAL A 251 -28.79 4.96 26.75
N PRO A 252 -28.78 3.69 27.18
CA PRO A 252 -27.85 3.24 28.21
C PRO A 252 -26.39 3.44 27.80
N LEU A 253 -25.57 3.97 28.70
CA LEU A 253 -24.13 4.10 28.51
C LEU A 253 -23.42 3.01 29.31
N LEU A 254 -22.69 2.13 28.63
CA LEU A 254 -21.93 1.03 29.25
C LEU A 254 -20.47 1.45 29.37
N PHE A 255 -19.97 1.59 30.61
CA PHE A 255 -18.60 2.00 30.89
C PHE A 255 -17.73 0.81 31.33
N THR A 256 -16.49 0.77 30.88
CA THR A 256 -15.46 -0.15 31.38
C THR A 256 -14.06 0.47 31.24
N GLU A 257 -13.03 -0.28 31.60
CA GLU A 257 -11.64 0.08 31.38
C GLU A 257 -11.07 -0.56 30.11
N ASN A 258 -10.26 0.15 29.34
CA ASN A 258 -9.40 -0.45 28.31
C ASN A 258 -8.16 -1.11 28.97
N GLU A 259 -8.39 -2.00 29.94
CA GLU A 259 -7.36 -2.72 30.69
C GLU A 259 -7.46 -4.21 30.45
N THR A 260 -6.30 -4.88 30.38
CA THR A 260 -6.25 -6.32 30.17
C THR A 260 -7.03 -7.06 31.25
N ASN A 261 -7.92 -7.96 30.83
CA ASN A 261 -8.53 -8.97 31.66
C ASN A 261 -7.47 -10.04 32.00
N ALA A 262 -6.67 -9.75 33.02
CA ALA A 262 -5.60 -10.60 33.51
C ALA A 262 -6.10 -11.97 34.00
N GLU A 263 -7.34 -12.06 34.47
CA GLU A 263 -7.94 -13.33 34.90
C GLU A 263 -8.14 -14.27 33.71
N ARG A 264 -8.74 -13.75 32.64
CA ARG A 264 -8.95 -14.52 31.41
C ARG A 264 -7.65 -14.85 30.70
N VAL A 265 -6.75 -13.87 30.58
CA VAL A 265 -5.56 -13.99 29.70
C VAL A 265 -4.38 -14.67 30.40
N PHE A 266 -4.15 -14.36 31.68
CA PHE A 266 -2.95 -14.81 32.41
C PHE A 266 -3.27 -15.62 33.67
N GLY A 267 -4.54 -15.83 34.02
CA GLY A 267 -4.95 -16.49 35.26
C GLY A 267 -4.59 -15.71 36.53
N GLN A 268 -4.40 -14.39 36.40
CA GLN A 268 -4.05 -13.50 37.51
C GLN A 268 -5.23 -12.61 37.89
N PRO A 269 -5.42 -12.25 39.18
CA PRO A 269 -6.54 -11.41 39.59
C PRO A 269 -6.57 -10.07 38.86
N ASN A 270 -7.76 -9.61 38.49
CA ASN A 270 -7.92 -8.29 37.87
C ASN A 270 -7.74 -7.18 38.92
N PRO A 271 -7.13 -6.03 38.57
CA PRO A 271 -7.03 -4.87 39.48
C PRO A 271 -8.40 -4.23 39.79
N SER A 272 -9.34 -4.38 38.85
CA SER A 272 -10.71 -3.86 38.88
C SER A 272 -11.63 -4.91 38.25
N PRO A 273 -12.91 -5.02 38.65
CA PRO A 273 -13.88 -5.87 37.96
C PRO A 273 -14.21 -5.38 36.53
N TYR A 274 -13.97 -4.10 36.23
CA TYR A 274 -14.25 -3.49 34.93
C TYR A 274 -12.99 -3.52 34.07
N VAL A 275 -12.96 -4.40 33.07
CA VAL A 275 -11.81 -4.65 32.17
C VAL A 275 -12.25 -4.60 30.70
N LYS A 276 -11.32 -4.73 29.75
CA LYS A 276 -11.53 -4.44 28.31
C LYS A 276 -12.76 -5.10 27.69
N ASP A 277 -13.03 -6.34 28.07
CA ASP A 277 -14.15 -7.16 27.59
C ASP A 277 -15.43 -7.04 28.44
N GLY A 278 -15.49 -6.11 29.40
CA GLY A 278 -16.65 -5.89 30.28
C GLY A 278 -17.95 -5.62 29.51
N ILE A 279 -17.88 -4.78 28.45
CA ILE A 279 -19.04 -4.50 27.58
C ILE A 279 -19.46 -5.75 26.80
N ASN A 280 -18.50 -6.55 26.31
CA ASN A 280 -18.81 -7.83 25.67
C ASN A 280 -19.54 -8.76 26.63
N ASN A 281 -19.02 -8.91 27.85
CA ASN A 281 -19.62 -9.79 28.86
C ASN A 281 -20.99 -9.29 29.34
N TYR A 282 -21.22 -7.98 29.35
CA TYR A 282 -22.53 -7.41 29.64
C TYR A 282 -23.56 -7.79 28.58
N VAL A 283 -23.23 -7.58 27.30
CA VAL A 283 -24.17 -7.74 26.18
C VAL A 283 -24.38 -9.20 25.81
N VAL A 284 -23.29 -9.97 25.68
CA VAL A 284 -23.30 -11.33 25.17
C VAL A 284 -23.52 -12.36 26.28
N ASP A 285 -22.82 -12.23 27.42
CA ASP A 285 -22.95 -13.18 28.54
C ASP A 285 -24.05 -12.80 29.55
N GLY A 286 -24.62 -11.60 29.45
CA GLY A 286 -25.61 -11.08 30.39
C GLY A 286 -25.06 -10.74 31.78
N LYS A 287 -23.75 -10.58 31.94
CA LYS A 287 -23.08 -10.27 33.22
C LYS A 287 -23.13 -8.77 33.50
N THR A 288 -24.24 -8.31 34.06
CA THR A 288 -24.54 -6.87 34.19
C THR A 288 -23.66 -6.10 35.17
N ASP A 289 -22.93 -6.81 36.05
CA ASP A 289 -22.03 -6.27 37.07
C ASP A 289 -20.60 -6.02 36.55
N LEU A 290 -20.30 -6.35 35.29
CA LEU A 290 -18.97 -6.19 34.68
C LEU A 290 -18.79 -4.88 33.88
N VAL A 291 -19.72 -3.94 34.04
CA VAL A 291 -19.61 -2.55 33.57
C VAL A 291 -19.71 -1.62 34.77
N ASN A 292 -19.02 -0.48 34.72
CA ASN A 292 -18.93 0.44 35.83
C ASN A 292 -20.26 1.23 36.01
N PRO A 293 -20.99 1.04 37.13
CA PRO A 293 -22.26 1.73 37.37
C PRO A 293 -22.08 3.22 37.73
N ASP A 294 -20.86 3.67 38.05
CA ASP A 294 -20.58 5.05 38.44
C ASP A 294 -20.52 6.02 37.23
N GLY A 295 -20.68 5.49 36.01
CA GLY A 295 -20.73 6.29 34.79
C GLY A 295 -19.38 6.88 34.38
N GLU A 296 -18.29 6.20 34.73
CA GLU A 296 -16.92 6.58 34.38
C GLU A 296 -16.05 5.37 34.00
N GLY A 297 -15.02 5.60 33.19
CA GLY A 297 -14.03 4.58 32.81
C GLY A 297 -13.07 5.10 31.74
N THR A 298 -12.42 4.20 31.00
CA THR A 298 -11.58 4.54 29.84
C THR A 298 -12.15 4.06 28.50
N LYS A 299 -13.24 3.29 28.53
CA LYS A 299 -14.01 2.81 27.37
C LYS A 299 -15.51 2.96 27.66
N VAL A 300 -16.27 3.45 26.69
CA VAL A 300 -17.73 3.61 26.79
C VAL A 300 -18.43 3.26 25.48
N SER A 301 -19.61 2.66 25.57
CA SER A 301 -20.50 2.46 24.43
C SER A 301 -21.95 2.85 24.78
N PRO A 302 -22.59 3.79 24.06
CA PRO A 302 -24.04 3.88 24.00
C PRO A 302 -24.62 2.60 23.42
N TYR A 303 -25.58 2.00 24.11
CA TYR A 303 -26.12 0.69 23.78
C TYR A 303 -27.50 0.80 23.12
N TYR A 304 -27.53 0.78 21.79
CA TYR A 304 -28.74 0.83 21.00
C TYR A 304 -29.26 -0.59 20.74
N GLN A 305 -30.48 -0.87 21.19
CA GLN A 305 -31.18 -2.13 20.91
C GLN A 305 -32.21 -1.89 19.81
N LEU A 306 -31.84 -2.21 18.58
CA LEU A 306 -32.64 -1.95 17.39
C LEU A 306 -33.41 -3.21 16.98
N THR A 307 -34.56 -3.00 16.37
CA THR A 307 -35.24 -4.00 15.53
C THR A 307 -35.48 -3.34 14.20
N VAL A 308 -34.75 -3.77 13.17
CA VAL A 308 -34.79 -3.16 11.84
C VAL A 308 -35.73 -3.99 10.98
N GLY A 309 -36.81 -3.40 10.49
CA GLY A 309 -37.78 -4.06 9.61
C GLY A 309 -37.15 -4.53 8.31
N ALA A 310 -37.82 -5.47 7.61
CA ALA A 310 -37.36 -5.96 6.32
C ALA A 310 -37.24 -4.81 5.29
N GLY A 311 -36.07 -4.66 4.67
CA GLY A 311 -35.78 -3.55 3.75
C GLY A 311 -35.72 -2.16 4.39
N GLU A 312 -35.94 -2.05 5.71
CA GLU A 312 -35.89 -0.78 6.44
C GLU A 312 -34.45 -0.33 6.66
N THR A 313 -34.26 0.98 6.78
CA THR A 313 -33.01 1.58 7.24
C THR A 313 -33.25 2.40 8.49
N VAL A 314 -32.51 2.10 9.56
CA VAL A 314 -32.49 2.90 10.80
C VAL A 314 -31.21 3.72 10.84
N VAL A 315 -31.31 4.97 11.27
CA VAL A 315 -30.17 5.91 11.33
C VAL A 315 -29.94 6.33 12.78
N VAL A 316 -28.70 6.21 13.24
CA VAL A 316 -28.22 6.73 14.53
C VAL A 316 -27.22 7.86 14.27
N LYS A 317 -27.40 8.99 14.95
CA LYS A 317 -26.52 10.17 14.85
C LYS A 317 -25.73 10.32 16.15
N LEU A 318 -24.44 10.61 16.01
CA LEU A 318 -23.53 10.87 17.13
C LEU A 318 -22.65 12.08 16.78
N ARG A 319 -22.04 12.71 17.77
CA ARG A 319 -21.13 13.85 17.54
C ARG A 319 -19.97 13.81 18.53
N LEU A 320 -18.76 14.00 18.02
CA LEU A 320 -17.54 14.13 18.82
C LEU A 320 -16.95 15.52 18.57
N THR A 321 -16.89 16.36 19.60
CA THR A 321 -16.48 17.76 19.45
C THR A 321 -15.80 18.31 20.70
N LYS A 322 -14.96 19.34 20.54
CA LYS A 322 -14.41 20.11 21.67
C LYS A 322 -15.45 21.02 22.35
N SER A 323 -16.60 21.24 21.72
CA SER A 323 -17.62 22.14 22.25
C SER A 323 -18.40 21.47 23.38
N SER A 324 -18.54 22.17 24.51
CA SER A 324 -19.25 21.66 25.68
C SER A 324 -20.77 21.72 25.50
N PRO A 325 -21.58 21.05 26.36
CA PRO A 325 -23.04 21.07 26.27
C PRO A 325 -23.66 22.47 26.23
N ASP A 326 -23.07 23.43 26.96
CA ASP A 326 -23.54 24.83 26.98
C ASP A 326 -23.30 25.57 25.64
N GLN A 327 -22.41 25.04 24.79
CA GLN A 327 -22.05 25.63 23.49
C GLN A 327 -22.75 24.95 22.31
N VAL A 328 -23.03 23.64 22.41
CA VAL A 328 -23.55 22.83 21.30
C VAL A 328 -25.06 23.03 21.06
N GLY A 329 -25.85 23.28 22.12
CA GLY A 329 -27.30 23.36 22.00
C GLY A 329 -27.92 22.02 21.62
N ASP A 330 -28.57 21.93 20.47
CA ASP A 330 -29.08 20.67 19.91
C ASP A 330 -27.99 19.97 19.07
N PRO A 331 -27.41 18.84 19.53
CA PRO A 331 -26.32 18.18 18.83
C PRO A 331 -26.73 17.52 17.51
N PHE A 332 -28.03 17.22 17.31
CA PHE A 332 -28.53 16.42 16.17
C PHE A 332 -29.58 17.15 15.31
N GLY A 333 -29.82 18.43 15.59
CA GLY A 333 -30.76 19.27 14.86
C GLY A 333 -30.27 19.72 13.48
N ALA A 334 -30.89 20.77 12.94
CA ALA A 334 -30.67 21.22 11.55
C ALA A 334 -29.19 21.51 11.21
N TYR A 335 -28.40 22.02 12.16
CA TYR A 335 -26.97 22.26 11.93
C TYR A 335 -26.20 20.98 11.56
N PHE A 336 -26.53 19.85 12.21
CA PHE A 336 -25.95 18.55 11.89
C PHE A 336 -26.24 18.19 10.43
N ASP A 337 -27.51 18.20 10.04
CA ASP A 337 -27.96 17.81 8.71
C ASP A 337 -27.38 18.71 7.62
N ASP A 338 -27.34 20.03 7.87
CA ASP A 338 -26.79 21.02 6.94
C ASP A 338 -25.29 20.83 6.71
N GLN A 339 -24.51 20.60 7.77
CA GLN A 339 -23.07 20.36 7.66
C GLN A 339 -22.77 19.03 7.00
N PHE A 340 -23.54 17.98 7.33
CA PHE A 340 -23.38 16.67 6.74
C PHE A 340 -23.62 16.71 5.22
N ALA A 341 -24.74 17.31 4.80
CA ALA A 341 -25.06 17.51 3.39
C ALA A 341 -24.04 18.42 2.68
N ALA A 342 -23.49 19.41 3.38
CA ALA A 342 -22.42 20.25 2.84
C ALA A 342 -21.13 19.46 2.59
N ARG A 343 -20.69 18.62 3.54
CA ARG A 343 -19.49 17.80 3.38
C ARG A 343 -19.60 16.81 2.21
N LEU A 344 -20.76 16.18 2.05
CA LEU A 344 -21.02 15.31 0.89
C LEU A 344 -20.94 16.08 -0.44
N ARG A 345 -21.64 17.22 -0.56
CA ARG A 345 -21.58 18.04 -1.79
C ARG A 345 -20.17 18.52 -2.10
N GLU A 346 -19.41 18.94 -1.09
CA GLU A 346 -18.04 19.39 -1.27
C GLU A 346 -17.10 18.26 -1.69
N ALA A 347 -17.34 17.02 -1.22
CA ALA A 347 -16.62 15.83 -1.69
C ALA A 347 -16.91 15.57 -3.17
N ASP A 348 -18.18 15.63 -3.58
CA ASP A 348 -18.57 15.49 -4.99
C ASP A 348 -17.94 16.59 -5.86
N GLU A 349 -18.00 17.86 -5.43
CA GLU A 349 -17.36 18.98 -6.12
C GLU A 349 -15.83 18.82 -6.22
N PHE A 350 -15.18 18.26 -5.19
CA PHE A 350 -13.76 17.98 -5.21
C PHE A 350 -13.43 16.87 -6.22
N TYR A 351 -14.10 15.73 -6.16
CA TYR A 351 -13.84 14.62 -7.07
C TYR A 351 -14.19 14.96 -8.52
N ALA A 352 -15.16 15.83 -8.77
CA ALA A 352 -15.42 16.39 -10.09
C ALA A 352 -14.24 17.21 -10.67
N THR A 353 -13.30 17.66 -9.85
CA THR A 353 -12.05 18.30 -10.32
C THR A 353 -10.87 17.34 -10.50
N VAL A 354 -10.94 16.16 -9.88
CA VAL A 354 -9.87 15.14 -9.89
C VAL A 354 -10.08 14.13 -11.02
N ILE A 355 -11.33 13.70 -11.22
CA ILE A 355 -11.72 12.71 -12.23
C ILE A 355 -11.82 13.42 -13.59
N PRO A 356 -11.13 12.95 -14.65
CA PRO A 356 -11.20 13.58 -15.97
C PRO A 356 -12.63 13.62 -16.54
N PRO A 357 -13.02 14.64 -17.32
CA PRO A 357 -14.36 14.71 -17.91
C PRO A 357 -14.76 13.49 -18.75
N LEU A 358 -13.81 12.89 -19.49
CA LEU A 358 -14.06 11.66 -20.25
C LEU A 358 -14.36 10.46 -19.34
N VAL A 359 -13.71 10.39 -18.18
CA VAL A 359 -13.96 9.35 -17.18
C VAL A 359 -15.27 9.61 -16.43
N GLN A 360 -15.64 10.87 -16.15
CA GLN A 360 -16.92 11.20 -15.53
C GLN A 360 -18.13 10.78 -16.38
N ALA A 361 -17.98 10.75 -17.70
CA ALA A 361 -19.02 10.26 -18.61
C ALA A 361 -19.22 8.74 -18.55
N ASP A 362 -18.23 8.00 -18.03
CA ASP A 362 -18.27 6.56 -17.76
C ASP A 362 -18.43 6.35 -16.24
N ALA A 363 -19.69 6.21 -15.80
CA ALA A 363 -20.01 6.06 -14.39
C ALA A 363 -19.28 4.88 -13.72
N ASP A 364 -18.97 3.82 -14.46
CA ASP A 364 -18.32 2.63 -13.91
C ASP A 364 -16.83 2.91 -13.62
N ARG A 365 -16.12 3.50 -14.58
CA ARG A 365 -14.73 3.94 -14.36
C ARG A 365 -14.63 5.02 -13.29
N ALA A 366 -15.58 5.96 -13.25
CA ALA A 366 -15.62 6.98 -12.21
C ALA A 366 -15.79 6.37 -10.82
N ASN A 367 -16.63 5.33 -10.69
CA ASN A 367 -16.82 4.58 -9.45
C ASN A 367 -15.54 3.86 -9.01
N VAL A 368 -14.88 3.12 -9.92
CA VAL A 368 -13.60 2.44 -9.65
C VAL A 368 -12.54 3.45 -9.20
N MET A 369 -12.39 4.57 -9.91
CA MET A 369 -11.40 5.60 -9.57
C MET A 369 -11.67 6.25 -8.21
N ARG A 370 -12.93 6.57 -7.88
CA ARG A 370 -13.29 7.19 -6.60
C ARG A 370 -13.06 6.23 -5.43
N GLN A 371 -13.45 4.97 -5.55
CA GLN A 371 -13.23 3.97 -4.49
C GLN A 371 -11.74 3.63 -4.32
N ALA A 372 -10.95 3.61 -5.39
CA ALA A 372 -9.50 3.44 -5.29
C ALA A 372 -8.85 4.59 -4.49
N LEU A 373 -9.25 5.85 -4.76
CA LEU A 373 -8.77 7.02 -4.03
C LEU A 373 -9.30 7.09 -2.59
N ALA A 374 -10.53 6.65 -2.35
CA ALA A 374 -11.08 6.49 -1.01
C ALA A 374 -10.27 5.46 -0.22
N GLY A 375 -9.93 4.32 -0.83
CA GLY A 375 -9.07 3.30 -0.25
C GLY A 375 -7.72 3.86 0.21
N MET A 376 -7.02 4.59 -0.66
CA MET A 376 -5.74 5.26 -0.30
C MET A 376 -5.84 6.14 0.96
N MET A 377 -7.00 6.74 1.21
CA MET A 377 -7.23 7.60 2.37
C MET A 377 -7.62 6.81 3.61
N TRP A 378 -8.44 5.76 3.45
CA TRP A 378 -8.83 4.86 4.54
C TRP A 378 -7.68 3.97 5.02
N THR A 379 -6.70 3.65 4.15
CA THR A 379 -5.50 2.87 4.47
C THR A 379 -4.39 3.66 5.18
N LYS A 380 -4.60 4.96 5.47
CA LYS A 380 -3.72 5.70 6.38
C LYS A 380 -3.86 5.11 7.79
N GLN A 381 -2.74 4.91 8.48
CA GLN A 381 -2.72 4.36 9.83
C GLN A 381 -1.68 5.09 10.68
N TYR A 382 -2.01 5.39 11.93
CA TYR A 382 -1.02 5.84 12.91
C TYR A 382 -0.16 4.64 13.33
N PHE A 383 1.14 4.72 13.08
CA PHE A 383 2.08 3.64 13.32
C PHE A 383 3.08 4.07 14.40
N TYR A 384 2.88 3.59 15.61
CA TYR A 384 3.77 3.86 16.74
C TYR A 384 4.59 2.63 17.10
N TYR A 385 5.92 2.78 17.13
CA TYR A 385 6.83 1.71 17.51
C TYR A 385 8.18 2.29 17.97
N ASP A 386 8.40 2.28 19.29
CA ASP A 386 9.71 2.57 19.88
C ASP A 386 10.53 1.28 19.94
N LEU A 387 11.35 1.06 18.91
CA LEU A 387 12.11 -0.17 18.78
C LEU A 387 13.23 -0.27 19.83
N ASP A 388 13.82 0.85 20.26
CA ASP A 388 14.83 0.83 21.34
C ASP A 388 14.21 0.32 22.64
N LEU A 389 13.03 0.84 23.01
CA LEU A 389 12.31 0.37 24.18
C LEU A 389 11.95 -1.11 24.05
N TRP A 390 11.38 -1.52 22.91
CA TRP A 390 11.01 -2.92 22.66
C TRP A 390 12.20 -3.89 22.75
N LEU A 391 13.37 -3.50 22.23
CA LEU A 391 14.60 -4.29 22.31
C LEU A 391 15.15 -4.36 23.74
N ARG A 392 15.14 -3.24 24.48
CA ARG A 392 15.65 -3.20 25.87
C ARG A 392 14.85 -4.07 26.82
N GLU A 393 13.53 -4.13 26.64
CA GLU A 393 12.65 -5.01 27.40
C GLU A 393 12.98 -6.50 27.19
N ARG A 394 13.65 -6.82 26.09
CA ARG A 394 14.16 -8.16 25.76
C ARG A 394 15.64 -8.33 26.13
N GLY A 395 16.22 -7.38 26.86
CA GLY A 395 17.64 -7.39 27.25
C GLY A 395 18.60 -7.14 26.08
N ILE A 396 18.10 -6.63 24.95
CA ILE A 396 18.90 -6.32 23.77
C ILE A 396 19.26 -4.84 23.76
N THR A 397 20.54 -4.56 23.55
CA THR A 397 21.09 -3.21 23.39
C THR A 397 22.04 -3.21 22.19
N PRO A 398 22.46 -2.02 21.70
CA PRO A 398 23.47 -1.94 20.65
C PRO A 398 24.78 -2.66 21.02
N TRP A 399 25.08 -2.78 22.32
CA TRP A 399 26.30 -3.39 22.87
C TRP A 399 26.16 -4.89 23.15
N THR A 400 24.96 -5.46 23.01
CA THR A 400 24.73 -6.89 23.22
C THR A 400 25.51 -7.69 22.16
N PRO A 401 26.30 -8.71 22.54
CA PRO A 401 27.04 -9.53 21.59
C PRO A 401 26.12 -10.16 20.54
N THR A 402 26.54 -10.25 19.28
CA THR A 402 25.72 -10.74 18.15
C THR A 402 25.11 -12.12 18.40
N ILE A 403 25.82 -13.01 19.09
CA ILE A 403 25.30 -14.35 19.43
C ILE A 403 24.05 -14.30 20.33
N ASN A 404 23.93 -13.25 21.16
CA ASN A 404 22.78 -13.02 22.04
C ASN A 404 21.66 -12.22 21.35
N LYS A 405 21.92 -11.64 20.18
CA LYS A 405 20.92 -10.97 19.33
C LYS A 405 20.23 -11.93 18.37
N SER A 406 20.81 -13.12 18.16
CA SER A 406 20.31 -14.12 17.22
C SER A 406 18.86 -14.49 17.55
N GLY A 407 17.97 -14.36 16.56
CA GLY A 407 16.54 -14.66 16.71
C GLY A 407 15.67 -13.47 17.17
N VAL A 408 16.25 -12.32 17.53
CA VAL A 408 15.47 -11.12 17.85
C VAL A 408 15.33 -10.24 16.61
N ARG A 409 14.08 -10.00 16.17
CA ARG A 409 13.79 -9.16 15.01
C ARG A 409 14.37 -7.77 15.16
N ASN A 410 14.85 -7.23 14.05
CA ASN A 410 15.26 -5.83 13.92
C ASN A 410 16.32 -5.36 14.94
N SER A 411 17.13 -6.26 15.52
CA SER A 411 18.11 -5.92 16.56
C SER A 411 19.20 -4.91 16.14
N GLU A 412 19.36 -4.69 14.83
CA GLU A 412 20.32 -3.74 14.26
C GLU A 412 19.70 -2.33 14.06
N TRP A 413 18.40 -2.16 14.28
CA TRP A 413 17.64 -0.94 14.01
C TRP A 413 17.31 -0.12 15.28
N PHE A 414 18.15 -0.20 16.31
CA PHE A 414 17.94 0.42 17.64
C PHE A 414 17.67 1.94 17.65
N HIS A 415 17.86 2.65 16.54
CA HIS A 415 17.59 4.09 16.41
C HIS A 415 16.15 4.38 15.96
N MET A 416 15.43 3.34 15.51
CA MET A 416 14.13 3.48 14.88
C MET A 416 13.07 3.89 15.89
N MET A 417 12.37 4.97 15.56
CA MET A 417 11.24 5.48 16.30
C MET A 417 10.14 5.85 15.30
N ASN A 418 9.09 5.05 15.27
CA ASN A 418 7.91 5.38 14.48
C ASN A 418 6.87 6.05 15.39
N ASP A 419 6.35 7.22 14.97
CA ASP A 419 5.31 7.99 15.66
C ASP A 419 4.59 8.88 14.65
N ASP A 420 4.14 8.29 13.53
CA ASP A 420 3.62 9.04 12.38
C ASP A 420 2.41 8.34 11.75
N ILE A 421 1.62 9.10 10.99
CA ILE A 421 0.59 8.56 10.10
C ILE A 421 1.26 8.12 8.81
N VAL A 422 1.10 6.83 8.49
CA VAL A 422 1.75 6.19 7.34
C VAL A 422 0.69 5.54 6.45
N SER A 423 0.89 5.59 5.14
CA SER A 423 0.05 4.86 4.18
C SER A 423 0.40 3.37 4.18
N MET A 424 -0.57 2.53 4.53
CA MET A 424 -0.41 1.06 4.58
C MET A 424 -0.74 0.42 3.22
N PRO A 425 -0.17 -0.75 2.89
CA PRO A 425 -0.62 -1.55 1.75
C PRO A 425 -2.08 -2.00 1.92
N ASP A 426 -2.42 -2.44 3.13
CA ASP A 426 -3.71 -2.96 3.59
C ASP A 426 -3.77 -2.76 5.13
N LYS A 427 -4.92 -2.48 5.75
CA LYS A 427 -4.98 -2.22 7.21
C LYS A 427 -5.28 -3.44 8.08
N TRP A 428 -5.59 -4.57 7.47
CA TRP A 428 -5.83 -5.83 8.12
C TRP A 428 -4.70 -6.83 7.86
N GLU A 429 -4.35 -7.16 6.62
CA GLU A 429 -3.28 -8.13 6.32
C GLU A 429 -1.91 -7.54 6.61
N TYR A 430 -1.70 -6.30 6.16
CA TYR A 430 -0.45 -5.56 6.28
C TYR A 430 -0.58 -4.31 7.17
N PRO A 431 -0.95 -4.42 8.47
CA PRO A 431 -1.15 -3.28 9.38
C PRO A 431 0.19 -2.67 9.82
N TRP A 432 1.13 -2.61 8.88
CA TRP A 432 2.51 -2.16 8.92
C TRP A 432 2.91 -1.70 7.52
N TYR A 433 3.84 -0.75 7.44
CA TYR A 433 4.29 -0.23 6.15
C TYR A 433 5.33 -1.14 5.50
N ALA A 434 5.30 -1.20 4.17
CA ALA A 434 6.41 -1.64 3.34
C ALA A 434 6.91 -0.45 2.52
N ALA A 435 8.21 -0.17 2.60
CA ALA A 435 8.74 1.07 2.03
C ALA A 435 8.68 1.09 0.50
N TRP A 436 8.81 -0.06 -0.17
CA TRP A 436 8.68 -0.12 -1.62
C TRP A 436 7.23 0.04 -2.09
N ASP A 437 6.25 -0.53 -1.40
CA ASP A 437 4.82 -0.30 -1.61
C ASP A 437 4.48 1.20 -1.50
N LEU A 438 5.00 1.86 -0.44
CA LEU A 438 4.80 3.28 -0.20
C LEU A 438 5.20 4.14 -1.40
N ALA A 439 6.29 3.79 -2.09
CA ALA A 439 6.71 4.48 -3.31
C ALA A 439 5.69 4.38 -4.46
N PHE A 440 4.84 3.35 -4.47
CA PHE A 440 3.68 3.24 -5.37
C PHE A 440 2.45 3.93 -4.80
N HIS A 441 2.20 3.90 -3.48
CA HIS A 441 1.05 4.55 -2.85
C HIS A 441 1.00 6.06 -3.12
N VAL A 442 2.16 6.71 -3.10
CA VAL A 442 2.24 8.15 -3.32
C VAL A 442 1.76 8.56 -4.73
N ILE A 443 1.76 7.64 -5.69
CA ILE A 443 1.34 7.91 -7.07
C ILE A 443 -0.16 8.22 -7.17
N PRO A 444 -1.11 7.39 -6.69
CA PRO A 444 -2.51 7.77 -6.61
C PRO A 444 -2.78 8.83 -5.55
N ILE A 445 -2.10 8.82 -4.40
CA ILE A 445 -2.27 9.85 -3.35
C ILE A 445 -1.99 11.25 -3.91
N SER A 446 -0.95 11.41 -4.72
CA SER A 446 -0.60 12.70 -5.30
C SER A 446 -1.73 13.30 -6.14
N LEU A 447 -2.71 12.50 -6.58
CA LEU A 447 -3.86 13.02 -7.33
C LEU A 447 -4.74 13.92 -6.46
N ILE A 448 -4.83 13.64 -5.16
CA ILE A 448 -5.73 14.35 -4.23
C ILE A 448 -5.02 15.06 -3.08
N ASP A 449 -3.82 14.60 -2.67
CA ASP A 449 -3.04 15.14 -1.56
C ASP A 449 -1.52 15.11 -1.89
N PRO A 450 -1.02 16.07 -2.70
CA PRO A 450 0.38 16.08 -3.11
C PRO A 450 1.35 16.37 -1.96
N ASP A 451 0.92 17.07 -0.91
CA ASP A 451 1.78 17.39 0.23
C ASP A 451 2.00 16.12 1.06
N PHE A 452 0.94 15.36 1.38
CA PHE A 452 1.08 14.07 2.05
C PHE A 452 1.93 13.08 1.23
N ALA A 453 1.78 13.04 -0.10
CA ALA A 453 2.62 12.21 -0.96
C ALA A 453 4.12 12.52 -0.83
N LYS A 454 4.51 13.80 -0.74
CA LYS A 454 5.90 14.21 -0.48
C LYS A 454 6.34 13.81 0.93
N ASP A 455 5.49 14.05 1.93
CA ASP A 455 5.80 13.75 3.32
C ASP A 455 6.06 12.26 3.54
N GLN A 456 5.28 11.37 2.92
CA GLN A 456 5.50 9.92 3.00
C GLN A 456 6.87 9.49 2.44
N LEU A 457 7.32 10.08 1.33
CA LEU A 457 8.65 9.81 0.77
C LEU A 457 9.77 10.36 1.66
N MET A 458 9.58 11.55 2.23
CA MET A 458 10.56 12.14 3.16
C MET A 458 10.63 11.37 4.48
N LEU A 459 9.51 10.82 4.94
CA LEU A 459 9.43 10.04 6.18
C LEU A 459 10.42 8.87 6.17
N MET A 460 10.43 8.07 5.10
CA MET A 460 11.35 6.93 4.96
C MET A 460 12.83 7.34 4.83
N LEU A 461 13.12 8.63 4.64
CA LEU A 461 14.46 9.21 4.52
C LEU A 461 14.88 10.00 5.77
N ARG A 462 13.99 10.14 6.75
CA ARG A 462 14.19 10.81 8.03
C ARG A 462 15.11 9.99 8.94
N GLU A 463 15.82 10.64 9.84
CA GLU A 463 16.96 10.11 10.62
C GLU A 463 16.58 9.03 11.64
N ASP A 464 15.33 9.01 12.04
CA ASP A 464 14.66 8.05 12.90
C ASP A 464 13.99 6.90 12.13
N TYR A 465 14.05 6.92 10.79
CA TYR A 465 13.61 5.84 9.90
C TYR A 465 14.77 5.25 9.10
N LEU A 466 15.53 6.09 8.39
CA LEU A 466 16.67 5.71 7.58
C LEU A 466 17.81 5.23 8.48
N HIS A 467 18.29 4.00 8.24
CA HIS A 467 19.42 3.48 8.98
C HIS A 467 20.64 4.39 8.80
N PRO A 468 21.45 4.63 9.86
CA PRO A 468 22.70 5.41 9.76
C PRO A 468 23.72 4.93 8.72
N ASN A 469 23.53 3.74 8.13
CA ASN A 469 24.40 3.19 7.09
C ASN A 469 23.90 3.53 5.67
N GLY A 470 22.73 4.15 5.54
CA GLY A 470 22.05 4.48 4.28
C GLY A 470 20.88 3.57 3.91
N GLN A 471 20.62 2.47 4.62
CA GLN A 471 19.52 1.56 4.28
C GLN A 471 18.16 2.16 4.64
N ILE A 472 17.22 2.10 3.70
CA ILE A 472 15.80 2.39 3.94
C ILE A 472 15.18 1.13 4.57
N PRO A 473 14.36 1.23 5.64
CA PRO A 473 13.73 0.06 6.26
C PRO A 473 12.81 -0.64 5.26
N ALA A 474 12.83 -1.98 5.23
CA ALA A 474 11.96 -2.72 4.32
C ALA A 474 10.50 -2.78 4.86
N TYR A 475 10.27 -3.57 5.91
CA TYR A 475 8.95 -3.75 6.53
C TYR A 475 9.06 -4.26 7.98
N GLU A 476 7.97 -4.21 8.76
CA GLU A 476 7.97 -4.46 10.22
C GLU A 476 8.60 -5.80 10.63
N TRP A 477 8.37 -6.87 9.85
CA TRP A 477 8.94 -8.19 10.14
C TRP A 477 10.45 -8.28 9.96
N ASN A 478 11.03 -7.47 9.08
CA ASN A 478 12.46 -7.42 8.82
C ASN A 478 12.88 -6.09 8.18
N PHE A 479 13.18 -5.07 8.99
CA PHE A 479 13.63 -3.78 8.47
C PHE A 479 14.94 -3.89 7.67
N GLY A 480 15.76 -4.91 7.97
CA GLY A 480 17.04 -5.16 7.31
C GLY A 480 16.94 -5.87 5.96
N ASP A 481 15.74 -6.27 5.53
CA ASP A 481 15.55 -6.88 4.22
C ASP A 481 15.81 -5.88 3.08
N VAL A 482 15.93 -6.40 1.86
CA VAL A 482 16.20 -5.59 0.68
C VAL A 482 14.97 -5.54 -0.21
N ASN A 483 14.44 -4.36 -0.43
CA ASN A 483 13.36 -4.12 -1.38
C ASN A 483 13.86 -3.41 -2.65
N PRO A 484 13.08 -3.39 -3.74
CA PRO A 484 13.39 -2.60 -4.91
C PRO A 484 13.66 -1.12 -4.55
N PRO A 485 14.74 -0.49 -5.05
CA PRO A 485 15.10 0.89 -4.77
C PRO A 485 14.27 1.90 -5.60
N VAL A 486 12.94 1.81 -5.49
CA VAL A 486 11.98 2.62 -6.27
C VAL A 486 11.73 4.02 -5.69
N HIS A 487 12.29 4.36 -4.53
CA HIS A 487 12.09 5.66 -3.88
C HIS A 487 12.51 6.84 -4.75
N ALA A 488 13.67 6.76 -5.43
CA ALA A 488 14.11 7.84 -6.32
C ALA A 488 13.20 8.02 -7.53
N PHE A 489 12.56 6.95 -7.99
CA PHE A 489 11.52 7.02 -9.01
C PHE A 489 10.30 7.77 -8.51
N ALA A 490 9.78 7.38 -7.35
CA ALA A 490 8.61 8.05 -6.78
C ALA A 490 8.89 9.53 -6.50
N THR A 491 10.06 9.86 -5.93
CA THR A 491 10.51 11.26 -5.75
C THR A 491 10.46 12.05 -7.05
N TRP A 492 11.00 11.49 -8.14
CA TRP A 492 11.00 12.15 -9.45
C TRP A 492 9.58 12.35 -9.99
N GLU A 493 8.72 11.33 -9.92
CA GLU A 493 7.33 11.42 -10.40
C GLU A 493 6.52 12.45 -9.61
N ILE A 494 6.66 12.48 -8.28
CA ILE A 494 5.98 13.46 -7.43
C ILE A 494 6.48 14.88 -7.72
N TYR A 495 7.80 15.07 -7.91
CA TYR A 495 8.37 16.36 -8.29
C TYR A 495 7.84 16.86 -9.65
N VAL A 496 7.81 16.00 -10.67
CA VAL A 496 7.32 16.38 -12.00
C VAL A 496 5.85 16.78 -11.95
N ARG A 497 5.02 16.05 -11.21
CA ARG A 497 3.61 16.40 -11.04
C ARG A 497 3.37 17.68 -10.26
N ASP A 498 4.12 17.88 -9.19
CA ASP A 498 4.11 19.13 -8.42
C ASP A 498 4.44 20.31 -9.34
N ARG A 499 5.49 20.15 -10.15
CA ARG A 499 5.90 21.13 -11.17
C ARG A 499 4.79 21.43 -12.17
N GLU A 500 4.12 20.40 -12.71
CA GLU A 500 2.99 20.56 -13.63
C GLU A 500 1.82 21.32 -12.99
N ARG A 501 1.51 21.05 -11.72
CA ARG A 501 0.44 21.72 -10.97
C ARG A 501 0.75 23.16 -10.60
N ASN A 502 2.04 23.48 -10.49
CA ASN A 502 2.53 24.79 -10.04
C ASN A 502 3.08 25.63 -11.20
N ASN A 503 2.43 25.59 -12.37
CA ASN A 503 2.79 26.38 -13.56
C ASN A 503 4.27 26.21 -13.99
N GLY A 504 4.80 24.99 -13.92
CA GLY A 504 6.19 24.68 -14.23
C GLY A 504 7.18 24.93 -13.09
N GLN A 505 6.74 25.33 -11.89
CA GLN A 505 7.63 25.51 -10.75
C GLN A 505 7.59 24.29 -9.83
N GLY A 506 8.62 23.45 -9.88
CA GLY A 506 8.72 22.30 -9.00
C GLY A 506 9.35 22.67 -7.65
N ASP A 507 8.98 21.93 -6.61
CA ASP A 507 9.56 22.03 -5.27
C ASP A 507 11.02 21.53 -5.23
N LEU A 508 11.96 22.46 -5.44
CA LEU A 508 13.39 22.16 -5.45
C LEU A 508 13.94 21.79 -4.07
N GLU A 509 13.32 22.24 -2.97
CA GLU A 509 13.80 21.94 -1.62
C GLU A 509 13.45 20.49 -1.23
N PHE A 510 12.24 20.03 -1.56
CA PHE A 510 11.89 18.61 -1.52
C PHE A 510 12.89 17.76 -2.31
N LEU A 511 13.21 18.20 -3.54
CA LEU A 511 14.10 17.47 -4.43
C LEU A 511 15.54 17.39 -3.89
N LYS A 512 16.08 18.50 -3.36
CA LYS A 512 17.41 18.54 -2.73
C LYS A 512 17.48 17.66 -1.48
N TYR A 513 16.47 17.73 -0.62
CA TYR A 513 16.40 16.90 0.60
C TYR A 513 16.43 15.42 0.23
N ALA A 514 15.48 14.98 -0.61
CA ALA A 514 15.40 13.59 -1.03
C ALA A 514 16.67 13.12 -1.74
N PHE A 515 17.23 13.92 -2.66
CA PHE A 515 18.47 13.61 -3.34
C PHE A 515 19.65 13.38 -2.38
N SER A 516 19.79 14.23 -1.36
CA SER A 516 20.90 14.11 -0.39
C SER A 516 20.83 12.79 0.40
N LYS A 517 19.64 12.33 0.75
CA LYS A 517 19.39 11.09 1.49
C LYS A 517 19.52 9.87 0.58
N LEU A 518 18.95 9.95 -0.62
CA LEU A 518 19.05 8.90 -1.63
C LEU A 518 20.48 8.71 -2.12
N LEU A 519 21.35 9.73 -2.09
CA LEU A 519 22.77 9.56 -2.35
C LEU A 519 23.46 8.64 -1.32
N ILE A 520 23.07 8.73 -0.05
CA ILE A 520 23.56 7.84 1.02
C ILE A 520 23.03 6.42 0.77
N ASN A 521 21.74 6.28 0.45
CA ASN A 521 21.14 4.99 0.12
C ASN A 521 21.77 4.33 -1.10
N PHE A 522 21.99 5.08 -2.18
CA PHE A 522 22.71 4.59 -3.36
C PHE A 522 24.12 4.10 -3.02
N THR A 523 24.82 4.84 -2.14
CA THR A 523 26.15 4.45 -1.67
C THR A 523 26.10 3.17 -0.83
N TRP A 524 25.06 2.97 -0.02
CA TRP A 524 24.84 1.72 0.69
C TRP A 524 24.68 0.54 -0.29
N TRP A 525 23.86 0.70 -1.33
CA TRP A 525 23.66 -0.32 -2.35
C TRP A 525 24.96 -0.74 -3.03
N VAL A 526 25.72 0.23 -3.54
CA VAL A 526 27.02 -0.02 -4.20
C VAL A 526 28.01 -0.73 -3.27
N ASN A 527 28.00 -0.45 -1.97
CA ASN A 527 28.95 -1.07 -1.04
C ASN A 527 28.48 -2.40 -0.43
N ARG A 528 27.18 -2.68 -0.41
CA ARG A 528 26.61 -3.83 0.31
C ARG A 528 25.96 -4.88 -0.58
N LYS A 529 25.62 -4.52 -1.82
CA LYS A 529 24.87 -5.36 -2.75
C LYS A 529 25.57 -5.58 -4.10
N ASP A 530 26.80 -5.09 -4.25
CA ASP A 530 27.74 -5.47 -5.30
C ASP A 530 28.94 -6.20 -4.66
N GLU A 531 28.72 -7.43 -4.18
CA GLU A 531 29.75 -8.21 -3.49
C GLU A 531 30.96 -8.52 -4.39
N GLY A 532 30.73 -8.66 -5.69
CA GLY A 532 31.77 -8.89 -6.70
C GLY A 532 32.58 -7.65 -7.06
N GLY A 533 32.11 -6.44 -6.73
CA GLY A 533 32.71 -5.18 -7.18
C GLY A 533 32.70 -5.04 -8.71
N ASN A 534 31.78 -5.72 -9.39
CA ASN A 534 31.69 -5.80 -10.84
C ASN A 534 30.45 -5.09 -11.40
N ASN A 535 29.70 -4.37 -10.55
CA ASN A 535 28.45 -3.68 -10.87
C ASN A 535 27.30 -4.62 -11.29
N LEU A 536 27.35 -5.88 -10.84
CA LEU A 536 26.24 -6.82 -10.91
C LEU A 536 25.69 -6.98 -9.49
N PHE A 537 24.40 -6.68 -9.32
CA PHE A 537 23.83 -6.55 -7.99
C PHE A 537 23.10 -7.81 -7.57
N GLU A 538 23.25 -8.12 -6.28
CA GLU A 538 22.68 -9.29 -5.62
C GLU A 538 21.88 -8.78 -4.41
N GLY A 539 20.56 -8.77 -4.52
CA GLY A 539 19.66 -8.13 -3.58
C GLY A 539 18.98 -9.08 -2.60
N GLY A 540 18.90 -10.37 -2.92
CA GLY A 540 18.03 -11.30 -2.19
C GLY A 540 16.57 -11.14 -2.62
N PHE A 541 15.67 -10.86 -1.67
CA PHE A 541 14.21 -10.79 -1.80
C PHE A 541 13.70 -9.92 -2.96
N LEU A 542 14.10 -8.65 -3.01
CA LEU A 542 13.72 -7.68 -4.05
C LEU A 542 12.21 -7.61 -4.38
N GLY A 543 11.34 -7.98 -3.43
CA GLY A 543 9.88 -7.89 -3.58
C GLY A 543 9.28 -8.87 -4.58
N LEU A 544 10.02 -9.90 -5.01
CA LEU A 544 9.59 -10.90 -6.00
C LEU A 544 9.78 -12.32 -5.46
N ASP A 545 9.10 -12.62 -4.36
CA ASP A 545 9.24 -13.77 -3.47
C ASP A 545 9.62 -15.08 -4.17
N ASN A 546 8.67 -15.68 -4.89
CA ASN A 546 8.82 -17.01 -5.48
C ASN A 546 9.20 -16.98 -6.98
N ILE A 547 9.56 -15.82 -7.55
CA ILE A 547 9.76 -15.68 -9.01
C ILE A 547 10.94 -16.53 -9.54
N GLY A 548 11.95 -16.74 -8.68
CA GLY A 548 13.20 -17.42 -9.01
C GLY A 548 13.15 -18.94 -8.83
N VAL A 549 14.25 -19.58 -9.22
CA VAL A 549 14.47 -21.03 -9.04
C VAL A 549 14.74 -21.40 -7.57
N PHE A 550 15.42 -20.50 -6.85
CA PHE A 550 15.81 -20.66 -5.45
C PHE A 550 15.20 -19.54 -4.61
N ASP A 551 15.05 -19.79 -3.31
CA ASP A 551 14.91 -18.73 -2.31
C ASP A 551 16.16 -17.85 -2.37
N ARG A 552 15.99 -16.61 -2.85
CA ARG A 552 17.07 -15.64 -3.06
C ARG A 552 17.60 -15.06 -1.75
N SER A 553 16.87 -15.19 -0.65
CA SER A 553 17.22 -14.67 0.67
C SER A 553 17.98 -15.69 1.53
N SER A 554 18.05 -16.94 1.08
CA SER A 554 18.76 -18.04 1.74
C SER A 554 20.07 -18.41 1.02
N PRO A 555 21.07 -18.98 1.73
CA PRO A 555 22.23 -19.58 1.09
C PRO A 555 21.82 -20.61 0.03
N LEU A 556 22.38 -20.51 -1.17
CA LEU A 556 22.00 -21.39 -2.27
C LEU A 556 22.43 -22.83 -1.98
N PRO A 557 21.61 -23.85 -2.33
CA PRO A 557 21.97 -25.25 -2.18
C PRO A 557 23.26 -25.66 -2.91
N THR A 558 23.63 -24.90 -3.94
CA THR A 558 24.84 -25.10 -4.74
C THR A 558 26.12 -24.59 -4.06
N GLY A 559 26.00 -23.85 -2.96
CA GLY A 559 27.09 -23.08 -2.35
C GLY A 559 27.57 -21.90 -3.19
N GLY A 560 26.94 -21.65 -4.33
CA GLY A 560 27.23 -20.56 -5.25
C GLY A 560 26.49 -19.26 -4.89
N ARG A 561 26.43 -18.33 -5.86
CA ARG A 561 25.72 -17.04 -5.74
C ARG A 561 24.94 -16.70 -7.02
N LEU A 562 23.95 -15.82 -6.91
CA LEU A 562 23.12 -15.35 -8.02
C LEU A 562 23.48 -13.93 -8.40
N GLU A 563 23.86 -13.72 -9.66
CA GLU A 563 23.87 -12.40 -10.29
C GLU A 563 22.46 -12.15 -10.85
N GLN A 564 21.75 -11.18 -10.26
CA GLN A 564 20.32 -10.95 -10.50
C GLN A 564 20.10 -9.90 -11.59
N ALA A 565 19.33 -10.25 -12.63
CA ALA A 565 19.09 -9.33 -13.75
C ALA A 565 18.15 -8.17 -13.36
N ASP A 566 17.14 -8.44 -12.55
CA ASP A 566 16.25 -7.45 -11.96
C ASP A 566 16.98 -6.58 -10.94
N GLY A 567 17.74 -7.16 -10.01
CA GLY A 567 18.55 -6.42 -9.04
C GLY A 567 19.47 -5.40 -9.70
N THR A 568 20.10 -5.81 -10.82
CA THR A 568 20.95 -4.90 -11.60
C THR A 568 20.14 -3.87 -12.39
N ALA A 569 19.02 -4.25 -13.01
CA ALA A 569 18.12 -3.32 -13.71
C ALA A 569 17.55 -2.24 -12.77
N TRP A 570 17.18 -2.62 -11.54
CA TRP A 570 16.76 -1.70 -10.48
C TRP A 570 17.83 -0.66 -10.17
N MET A 571 19.10 -1.08 -10.08
CA MET A 571 20.19 -0.16 -9.80
C MET A 571 20.51 0.76 -10.97
N VAL A 572 20.37 0.31 -12.22
CA VAL A 572 20.40 1.21 -13.39
C VAL A 572 19.26 2.23 -13.29
N PHE A 573 18.03 1.78 -13.01
CA PHE A 573 16.87 2.64 -12.88
C PHE A 573 17.04 3.67 -11.76
N PHE A 574 17.50 3.27 -10.58
CA PHE A 574 17.82 4.17 -9.48
C PHE A 574 18.89 5.20 -9.89
N SER A 575 20.01 4.74 -10.49
CA SER A 575 21.07 5.62 -10.97
C SER A 575 20.55 6.63 -12.02
N GLN A 576 19.68 6.21 -12.92
CA GLN A 576 19.04 7.09 -13.92
C GLN A 576 18.12 8.14 -13.29
N ARG A 577 17.34 7.77 -12.26
CA ARG A 577 16.50 8.74 -11.53
C ARG A 577 17.36 9.76 -10.81
N MET A 578 18.43 9.31 -10.15
CA MET A 578 19.41 10.22 -9.55
C MET A 578 20.09 11.11 -10.59
N PHE A 579 20.38 10.60 -11.79
CA PHE A 579 20.90 11.40 -12.89
C PHE A 579 19.91 12.48 -13.34
N GLN A 580 18.63 12.16 -13.53
CA GLN A 580 17.60 13.15 -13.88
C GLN A 580 17.42 14.21 -12.80
N ILE A 581 17.39 13.80 -11.54
CA ILE A 581 17.31 14.74 -10.41
C ILE A 581 18.54 15.65 -10.39
N ALA A 582 19.75 15.09 -10.55
CA ALA A 582 20.99 15.87 -10.57
C ALA A 582 21.03 16.85 -11.74
N VAL A 583 20.55 16.48 -12.92
CA VAL A 583 20.41 17.39 -14.08
C VAL A 583 19.45 18.52 -13.75
N GLU A 584 18.26 18.23 -13.21
CA GLU A 584 17.29 19.26 -12.83
C GLU A 584 17.89 20.24 -11.82
N LEU A 585 18.49 19.73 -10.74
CA LEU A 585 19.15 20.57 -9.73
C LEU A 585 20.32 21.37 -10.30
N ALA A 586 21.10 20.81 -11.23
CA ALA A 586 22.24 21.47 -11.86
C ALA A 586 21.84 22.68 -12.72
N LEU A 587 20.60 22.74 -13.20
CA LEU A 587 20.07 23.90 -13.92
C LEU A 587 19.83 25.11 -13.00
N HIS A 588 19.76 24.89 -11.69
CA HIS A 588 19.55 25.92 -10.68
C HIS A 588 20.79 26.16 -9.80
N ASP A 589 21.62 25.13 -9.61
CA ASP A 589 22.83 25.17 -8.78
C ASP A 589 23.95 24.33 -9.41
N SER A 590 25.03 25.00 -9.85
CA SER A 590 26.14 24.37 -10.59
C SER A 590 26.92 23.31 -9.80
N LEU A 591 26.75 23.23 -8.47
CA LEU A 591 27.33 22.15 -7.65
C LEU A 591 26.81 20.77 -8.07
N TYR A 592 25.57 20.68 -8.53
CA TYR A 592 24.96 19.41 -8.91
C TYR A 592 25.41 18.88 -10.28
N GLU A 593 26.09 19.69 -11.09
CA GLU A 593 26.61 19.21 -12.39
C GLU A 593 27.71 18.14 -12.21
N ASP A 594 28.52 18.20 -11.14
CA ASP A 594 29.47 17.12 -10.80
C ASP A 594 28.74 15.82 -10.42
N LEU A 595 27.58 15.94 -9.76
CA LEU A 595 26.74 14.81 -9.43
C LEU A 595 26.04 14.23 -10.67
N ALA A 596 25.65 15.06 -11.63
CA ALA A 596 25.13 14.61 -12.92
C ALA A 596 26.19 13.80 -13.69
N ILE A 597 27.46 14.24 -13.69
CA ILE A 597 28.58 13.46 -14.25
C ILE A 597 28.71 12.11 -13.53
N LYS A 598 28.74 12.12 -12.19
CA LYS A 598 28.84 10.90 -11.37
C LYS A 598 27.75 9.88 -11.73
N PHE A 599 26.49 10.30 -11.77
CA PHE A 599 25.38 9.37 -12.01
C PHE A 599 25.27 8.94 -13.47
N PHE A 600 25.68 9.76 -14.43
CA PHE A 600 25.86 9.30 -15.81
C PHE A 600 26.91 8.18 -15.89
N GLU A 601 28.09 8.38 -15.31
CA GLU A 601 29.16 7.36 -15.32
C GLU A 601 28.72 6.07 -14.60
N HIS A 602 28.10 6.17 -13.41
CA HIS A 602 27.56 4.99 -12.70
C HIS A 602 26.52 4.25 -13.54
N THR A 603 25.60 4.98 -14.17
CA THR A 603 24.58 4.36 -15.04
C THR A 603 25.24 3.54 -16.16
N MET A 604 26.29 4.08 -16.78
CA MET A 604 27.03 3.40 -17.84
C MET A 604 27.79 2.17 -17.35
N TRP A 605 28.41 2.23 -16.17
CA TRP A 605 29.11 1.08 -15.57
C TRP A 605 28.16 -0.07 -15.24
N ILE A 606 27.01 0.24 -14.64
CA ILE A 606 26.02 -0.78 -14.25
C ILE A 606 25.35 -1.36 -15.50
N ALA A 607 24.87 -0.52 -16.42
CA ALA A 607 24.21 -1.00 -17.63
C ALA A 607 25.16 -1.80 -18.54
N GLY A 608 26.42 -1.36 -18.69
CA GLY A 608 27.43 -2.08 -19.45
C GLY A 608 27.86 -3.41 -18.82
N ALA A 609 27.69 -3.59 -17.51
CA ALA A 609 27.95 -4.86 -16.84
C ALA A 609 26.87 -5.92 -17.14
N MET A 610 25.62 -5.50 -17.36
CA MET A 610 24.52 -6.41 -17.69
C MET A 610 24.69 -7.11 -19.05
N ASP A 611 25.33 -6.41 -19.99
CA ASP A 611 25.39 -6.79 -21.40
C ASP A 611 26.72 -6.33 -22.02
N ARG A 612 27.74 -7.17 -21.87
CA ARG A 612 29.11 -6.86 -22.29
C ARG A 612 29.27 -7.12 -23.79
N ILE A 613 30.13 -6.36 -24.46
CA ILE A 613 30.44 -6.61 -25.88
C ILE A 613 31.04 -8.01 -26.06
N GLY A 614 30.43 -8.80 -26.94
CA GLY A 614 30.82 -10.18 -27.24
C GLY A 614 29.66 -11.14 -26.96
N VAL A 615 29.95 -12.43 -26.95
CA VAL A 615 29.01 -13.46 -26.47
C VAL A 615 29.71 -14.17 -25.33
N HIS A 616 29.23 -13.94 -24.10
CA HIS A 616 29.85 -14.49 -22.90
C HIS A 616 28.83 -15.36 -22.17
N GLN A 617 29.15 -16.63 -21.90
CA GLN A 617 28.20 -17.57 -21.27
C GLN A 617 27.73 -17.14 -19.88
N ASP A 618 28.40 -16.15 -19.29
CA ASP A 618 28.23 -15.68 -17.93
C ASP A 618 27.67 -14.25 -17.85
N GLU A 619 27.08 -13.73 -18.94
CA GLU A 619 26.36 -12.45 -18.92
C GLU A 619 24.85 -12.62 -18.75
N LEU A 620 24.17 -11.57 -18.30
CA LEU A 620 22.73 -11.60 -18.05
C LEU A 620 21.92 -11.64 -19.35
N TRP A 621 22.40 -11.00 -20.42
CA TRP A 621 21.78 -11.04 -21.74
C TRP A 621 22.06 -12.35 -22.47
N ASP A 622 21.05 -12.95 -23.06
CA ASP A 622 21.20 -14.12 -23.94
C ASP A 622 20.93 -13.70 -25.39
N GLU A 623 21.96 -13.75 -26.26
CA GLU A 623 21.83 -13.31 -27.66
C GLU A 623 20.94 -14.22 -28.53
N GLU A 624 20.80 -15.49 -28.17
CA GLU A 624 19.92 -16.42 -28.89
C GLU A 624 18.46 -16.17 -28.52
N ASP A 625 18.20 -16.03 -27.22
CA ASP A 625 16.88 -15.72 -26.70
C ASP A 625 16.56 -14.23 -26.73
N GLY A 626 17.46 -13.31 -27.10
CA GLY A 626 17.22 -11.86 -27.06
C GLY A 626 16.50 -11.38 -25.78
N PHE A 627 16.94 -11.86 -24.61
CA PHE A 627 16.27 -11.65 -23.33
C PHE A 627 17.26 -11.70 -22.15
N PHE A 628 16.91 -11.09 -21.03
CA PHE A 628 17.72 -11.08 -19.80
C PHE A 628 17.31 -12.19 -18.83
N TYR A 629 18.31 -12.82 -18.20
CA TYR A 629 18.15 -13.89 -17.21
C TYR A 629 19.12 -13.72 -16.04
N ASP A 630 18.77 -14.29 -14.88
CA ASP A 630 19.71 -14.44 -13.77
C ASP A 630 20.84 -15.41 -14.14
N VAL A 631 22.02 -15.19 -13.56
CA VAL A 631 23.19 -16.06 -13.72
C VAL A 631 23.57 -16.67 -12.38
N LEU A 632 23.63 -18.01 -12.33
CA LEU A 632 24.16 -18.76 -11.19
C LEU A 632 25.67 -18.92 -11.36
N ARG A 633 26.44 -18.43 -10.38
CA ARG A 633 27.88 -18.61 -10.24
C ARG A 633 28.16 -19.77 -9.27
N LEU A 634 28.79 -20.83 -9.75
CA LEU A 634 29.14 -21.98 -8.93
C LEU A 634 30.50 -21.79 -8.23
N PRO A 635 30.76 -22.45 -7.09
CA PRO A 635 32.03 -22.34 -6.36
C PRO A 635 33.26 -22.78 -7.15
N ASP A 636 33.08 -23.61 -8.19
CA ASP A 636 34.14 -24.08 -9.07
C ASP A 636 34.52 -23.06 -10.17
N GLY A 637 33.83 -21.91 -10.22
CA GLY A 637 34.03 -20.85 -11.20
C GLY A 637 33.17 -20.99 -12.46
N ASN A 638 32.41 -22.08 -12.61
CA ASN A 638 31.45 -22.21 -13.71
C ASN A 638 30.25 -21.28 -13.49
N SER A 639 29.56 -20.97 -14.58
CA SER A 639 28.35 -20.14 -14.55
C SER A 639 27.29 -20.67 -15.50
N THR A 640 26.03 -20.40 -15.18
CA THR A 640 24.91 -20.81 -16.03
C THR A 640 23.75 -19.83 -15.91
N ARG A 641 23.10 -19.52 -17.03
CA ARG A 641 21.87 -18.73 -17.05
C ARG A 641 20.69 -19.57 -16.57
N LEU A 642 19.92 -19.01 -15.66
CA LEU A 642 18.63 -19.56 -15.26
C LEU A 642 17.57 -19.05 -16.23
N LYS A 643 17.32 -19.80 -17.32
CA LYS A 643 16.42 -19.43 -18.43
C LYS A 643 14.93 -19.46 -18.06
N VAL A 644 14.56 -18.70 -17.05
CA VAL A 644 13.19 -18.45 -16.61
C VAL A 644 12.73 -17.11 -17.21
N ARG A 645 11.81 -17.17 -18.17
CA ARG A 645 11.22 -15.98 -18.80
C ARG A 645 10.18 -15.37 -17.87
N SER A 646 10.62 -14.40 -17.07
CA SER A 646 9.78 -13.71 -16.08
C SER A 646 9.94 -12.19 -16.18
N LEU A 647 9.22 -11.45 -15.33
CA LEU A 647 9.41 -10.01 -15.16
C LEU A 647 10.87 -9.63 -14.86
N VAL A 648 11.67 -10.53 -14.31
CA VAL A 648 13.11 -10.31 -14.08
C VAL A 648 13.79 -9.79 -15.34
N GLY A 649 13.49 -10.37 -16.51
CA GLY A 649 14.05 -9.90 -17.78
C GLY A 649 13.36 -8.64 -18.33
N LEU A 650 12.05 -8.48 -18.07
CA LEU A 650 11.28 -7.33 -18.54
C LEU A 650 11.57 -6.04 -17.77
N LEU A 651 12.03 -6.12 -16.52
CA LEU A 651 12.36 -4.95 -15.70
C LEU A 651 13.48 -4.09 -16.31
N SER A 652 14.27 -4.63 -17.24
CA SER A 652 15.20 -3.84 -18.05
C SER A 652 14.51 -2.69 -18.83
N LEU A 653 13.23 -2.86 -19.22
CA LEU A 653 12.45 -1.85 -19.94
C LEU A 653 12.22 -0.56 -19.13
N MET A 654 12.12 -0.65 -17.79
CA MET A 654 11.79 0.51 -16.96
C MET A 654 12.92 1.56 -16.91
N ALA A 655 14.15 1.12 -17.20
CA ALA A 655 15.36 1.92 -17.14
C ALA A 655 15.55 2.78 -18.40
N VAL A 656 14.60 3.71 -18.58
CA VAL A 656 14.62 4.73 -19.63
C VAL A 656 14.56 6.14 -19.03
N ALA A 657 15.48 7.00 -19.45
CA ALA A 657 15.52 8.42 -19.11
C ALA A 657 15.58 9.27 -20.38
N VAL A 658 14.64 10.18 -20.52
CA VAL A 658 14.55 11.13 -21.65
C VAL A 658 14.87 12.53 -21.16
N PHE A 659 15.64 13.26 -21.95
CA PHE A 659 16.11 14.61 -21.68
C PHE A 659 15.86 15.52 -22.89
N PRO A 660 15.59 16.80 -22.69
CA PRO A 660 15.63 17.76 -23.77
C PRO A 660 17.07 18.15 -24.04
N ARG A 661 17.38 18.45 -25.30
CA ARG A 661 18.73 18.87 -25.70
C ARG A 661 19.21 20.09 -24.91
N GLU A 662 18.31 21.03 -24.65
CA GLU A 662 18.58 22.31 -23.99
C GLU A 662 19.11 22.12 -22.57
N ALA A 663 18.73 21.03 -21.87
CA ALA A 663 19.27 20.72 -20.55
C ALA A 663 20.77 20.47 -20.60
N PHE A 664 21.25 19.72 -21.60
CA PHE A 664 22.67 19.40 -21.74
C PHE A 664 23.47 20.58 -22.30
N ASP A 665 22.87 21.43 -23.13
CA ASP A 665 23.52 22.64 -23.64
C ASP A 665 23.80 23.66 -22.51
N LYS A 666 23.03 23.62 -21.42
CA LYS A 666 23.27 24.39 -20.19
C LYS A 666 24.30 23.77 -19.24
N LEU A 667 24.74 22.53 -19.50
CA LEU A 667 25.68 21.78 -18.66
C LEU A 667 26.96 21.41 -19.47
N PRO A 668 27.79 22.42 -19.84
CA PRO A 668 28.90 22.21 -20.76
C PRO A 668 29.98 21.28 -20.22
N ARG A 669 30.22 21.28 -18.90
CA ARG A 669 31.24 20.41 -18.29
C ARG A 669 30.74 18.97 -18.25
N PHE A 670 29.45 18.76 -17.95
CA PHE A 670 28.83 17.45 -18.11
C PHE A 670 28.97 16.93 -19.54
N LYS A 671 28.60 17.72 -20.54
CA LYS A 671 28.68 17.35 -21.97
C LYS A 671 30.10 16.96 -22.38
N GLU A 672 31.10 17.74 -21.96
CA GLU A 672 32.51 17.44 -22.22
C GLU A 672 32.95 16.12 -21.58
N ARG A 673 32.57 15.89 -20.31
CA ARG A 673 32.94 14.69 -19.56
C ARG A 673 32.26 13.44 -20.09
N ALA A 674 30.96 13.49 -20.36
CA ALA A 674 30.21 12.39 -20.95
C ALA A 674 30.81 11.99 -22.32
N THR A 675 31.15 12.96 -23.17
CA THR A 675 31.81 12.69 -24.47
C THR A 675 33.14 11.98 -24.29
N LYS A 676 33.98 12.45 -23.35
CA LYS A 676 35.27 11.82 -23.04
C LYS A 676 35.11 10.42 -22.45
N PHE A 677 34.09 10.20 -21.63
CA PHE A 677 33.79 8.90 -21.05
C PHE A 677 33.42 7.89 -22.13
N ILE A 678 32.45 8.24 -23.00
CA ILE A 678 32.00 7.38 -24.11
C ILE A 678 33.17 7.00 -25.03
N GLN A 679 34.06 7.95 -25.34
CA GLN A 679 35.24 7.68 -26.18
C GLN A 679 36.28 6.76 -25.51
N ARG A 680 36.37 6.78 -24.17
CA ARG A 680 37.32 5.97 -23.40
C ARG A 680 36.79 4.57 -23.09
N HIS A 681 35.48 4.42 -23.03
CA HIS A 681 34.80 3.21 -22.59
C HIS A 681 33.84 2.64 -23.65
N PRO A 682 34.30 2.39 -24.91
CA PRO A 682 33.45 1.80 -25.93
C PRO A 682 32.87 0.44 -25.49
N GLU A 683 33.57 -0.30 -24.63
CA GLU A 683 33.16 -1.59 -24.08
C GLU A 683 31.88 -1.55 -23.23
N LEU A 684 31.59 -0.43 -22.57
CA LEU A 684 30.37 -0.24 -21.78
C LEU A 684 29.21 0.33 -22.61
N CYS A 685 29.55 0.99 -23.72
CA CYS A 685 28.63 1.81 -24.49
C CYS A 685 28.04 1.07 -25.70
N GLY A 686 28.59 -0.07 -26.09
CA GLY A 686 28.27 -0.73 -27.36
C GLY A 686 26.84 -1.25 -27.47
N ASN A 687 26.25 -1.70 -26.36
CA ASN A 687 24.95 -2.37 -26.35
C ASN A 687 23.80 -1.52 -25.77
N VAL A 688 24.10 -0.33 -25.24
CA VAL A 688 23.11 0.60 -24.64
C VAL A 688 22.71 1.71 -25.60
N HIS A 689 21.55 2.32 -25.40
CA HIS A 689 21.17 3.54 -26.12
C HIS A 689 21.79 4.76 -25.44
N LEU A 690 22.70 5.43 -26.13
CA LEU A 690 23.38 6.63 -25.63
C LEU A 690 22.58 7.92 -25.92
N PRO A 691 22.68 8.94 -25.06
CA PRO A 691 22.05 10.24 -25.27
C PRO A 691 22.86 11.11 -26.26
N ASN A 692 23.20 10.55 -27.42
CA ASN A 692 23.92 11.22 -28.51
C ASN A 692 23.14 11.19 -29.85
N GLN A 693 21.97 10.56 -29.86
CA GLN A 693 21.05 10.49 -30.99
C GLN A 693 19.77 11.28 -30.66
N TYR A 694 19.33 12.10 -31.61
CA TYR A 694 18.13 12.91 -31.47
C TYR A 694 16.88 12.10 -31.81
N GLY A 695 15.92 12.11 -30.89
CA GLY A 695 14.56 11.66 -31.14
C GLY A 695 13.66 12.83 -31.54
N VAL A 696 12.35 12.65 -31.34
CA VAL A 696 11.35 13.71 -31.51
C VAL A 696 11.69 14.91 -30.63
N ARG A 697 11.50 16.12 -31.18
CA ARG A 697 11.83 17.40 -30.50
C ARG A 697 13.29 17.51 -30.05
N ASP A 698 14.22 16.92 -30.79
CA ASP A 698 15.65 16.87 -30.46
C ASP A 698 15.96 16.24 -29.09
N ARG A 699 15.04 15.44 -28.55
CA ARG A 699 15.24 14.78 -27.26
C ARG A 699 16.37 13.77 -27.33
N LEU A 700 17.01 13.56 -26.20
CA LEU A 700 18.06 12.58 -25.98
C LEU A 700 17.53 11.51 -25.04
N MET A 701 17.97 10.27 -25.22
CA MET A 701 17.55 9.14 -24.39
C MET A 701 18.76 8.39 -23.86
N LEU A 702 18.67 7.91 -22.63
CA LEU A 702 19.56 6.91 -22.06
C LEU A 702 18.72 5.69 -21.67
N SER A 703 19.06 4.52 -22.21
CA SER A 703 18.34 3.25 -21.99
C SER A 703 19.28 2.06 -21.99
N ILE A 704 18.99 1.05 -21.15
CA ILE A 704 19.69 -0.25 -21.17
C ILE A 704 19.57 -0.90 -22.55
N LEU A 705 18.38 -0.83 -23.14
CA LEU A 705 18.07 -1.44 -24.41
C LEU A 705 18.29 -0.43 -25.55
N ASN A 706 19.14 -0.78 -26.50
CA ASN A 706 19.15 -0.15 -27.83
C ASN A 706 17.91 -0.57 -28.64
N GLU A 707 17.67 0.06 -29.80
CA GLU A 707 16.46 -0.19 -30.60
C GLU A 707 16.29 -1.68 -30.99
N ALA A 708 17.37 -2.37 -31.37
CA ALA A 708 17.30 -3.76 -31.79
C ALA A 708 16.89 -4.69 -30.63
N LYS A 709 17.52 -4.53 -29.46
CA LYS A 709 17.20 -5.31 -28.25
C LYS A 709 15.83 -4.95 -27.70
N LEU A 710 15.44 -3.67 -27.76
CA LEU A 710 14.10 -3.21 -27.41
C LEU A 710 13.03 -3.95 -28.21
N ARG A 711 13.20 -4.08 -29.53
CA ARG A 711 12.26 -4.82 -30.38
C ARG A 711 12.15 -6.28 -29.95
N GLN A 712 13.26 -6.96 -29.66
CA GLN A 712 13.26 -8.36 -29.22
C GLN A 712 12.52 -8.57 -27.89
N VAL A 713 12.75 -7.69 -26.91
CA VAL A 713 12.07 -7.76 -25.61
C VAL A 713 10.57 -7.46 -25.76
N LEU A 714 10.20 -6.43 -26.53
CA LEU A 714 8.80 -6.07 -26.77
C LEU A 714 8.05 -7.16 -27.53
N THR A 715 8.67 -7.82 -28.52
CA THR A 715 8.05 -8.97 -29.21
C THR A 715 7.61 -10.06 -28.23
N ARG A 716 8.39 -10.36 -27.19
CA ARG A 716 7.98 -11.35 -26.16
C ARG A 716 6.94 -10.81 -25.21
N MET A 717 7.12 -9.58 -24.73
CA MET A 717 6.18 -8.94 -23.80
C MET A 717 4.77 -8.85 -24.39
N LEU A 718 4.67 -8.62 -25.70
CA LEU A 718 3.41 -8.41 -26.43
C LEU A 718 2.87 -9.70 -27.07
N ASP A 719 3.42 -10.87 -26.76
CA ASP A 719 2.94 -12.17 -27.23
C ASP A 719 1.94 -12.77 -26.24
N GLU A 720 0.75 -13.13 -26.73
CA GLU A 720 -0.34 -13.69 -25.92
C GLU A 720 -0.06 -15.12 -25.43
N SER A 721 0.84 -15.84 -26.10
CA SER A 721 1.36 -17.14 -25.66
C SER A 721 2.48 -17.03 -24.62
N GLU A 722 2.96 -15.81 -24.34
CA GLU A 722 3.97 -15.51 -23.34
C GLU A 722 3.42 -14.61 -22.23
N PHE A 723 3.63 -13.29 -22.33
CA PHE A 723 3.39 -12.36 -21.23
C PHE A 723 2.06 -11.59 -21.36
N LEU A 724 1.56 -11.36 -22.58
CA LEU A 724 0.38 -10.53 -22.80
C LEU A 724 -0.90 -11.30 -22.45
N SER A 725 -1.58 -10.88 -21.39
CA SER A 725 -2.89 -11.40 -20.97
C SER A 725 -4.00 -10.44 -21.39
N ASP A 726 -5.24 -10.92 -21.42
CA ASP A 726 -6.46 -10.11 -21.53
C ASP A 726 -6.62 -9.09 -20.41
N TYR A 727 -5.84 -9.24 -19.34
CA TYR A 727 -5.93 -8.42 -18.13
C TYR A 727 -4.65 -7.62 -17.83
N GLY A 728 -3.59 -7.75 -18.61
CA GLY A 728 -2.32 -7.03 -18.39
C GLY A 728 -1.07 -7.85 -18.76
N ILE A 729 0.08 -7.50 -18.21
CA ILE A 729 1.34 -8.24 -18.38
C ILE A 729 1.54 -9.22 -17.21
N ARG A 730 1.66 -10.51 -17.53
CA ARG A 730 1.91 -11.61 -16.57
C ARG A 730 3.29 -11.50 -15.93
N SER A 731 3.41 -12.00 -14.69
CA SER A 731 4.68 -12.05 -13.98
C SER A 731 5.68 -13.09 -14.52
N LEU A 732 5.15 -14.15 -15.14
CA LEU A 732 5.91 -15.24 -15.77
C LEU A 732 5.31 -15.55 -17.14
N SER A 733 6.16 -15.85 -18.13
CA SER A 733 5.71 -16.26 -19.46
C SER A 733 4.88 -17.54 -19.38
N ARG A 734 3.72 -17.53 -20.02
CA ARG A 734 2.80 -18.67 -20.12
C ARG A 734 3.42 -19.88 -20.83
N THR A 735 4.50 -19.70 -21.59
CA THR A 735 5.29 -20.82 -22.16
C THR A 735 5.77 -21.81 -21.08
N HIS A 736 5.98 -21.36 -19.85
CA HIS A 736 6.36 -22.21 -18.72
C HIS A 736 5.24 -23.10 -18.18
N LEU A 737 4.02 -23.00 -18.73
CA LEU A 737 2.93 -23.95 -18.48
C LEU A 737 3.26 -25.31 -19.09
N ASP A 738 3.62 -25.31 -20.38
CA ASP A 738 3.96 -26.53 -21.13
C ASP A 738 5.46 -26.88 -21.01
N ASN A 739 6.31 -25.87 -20.81
CA ASN A 739 7.76 -26.02 -20.76
C ASN A 739 8.33 -25.40 -19.46
N PRO A 740 8.05 -26.01 -18.29
CA PRO A 740 8.59 -25.51 -17.03
C PRO A 740 10.11 -25.55 -17.05
N TYR A 741 10.76 -24.53 -16.49
CA TYR A 741 12.21 -24.51 -16.33
C TYR A 741 12.60 -25.49 -15.22
N VAL A 742 13.59 -26.34 -15.49
CA VAL A 742 14.08 -27.35 -14.54
C VAL A 742 15.60 -27.25 -14.40
N PHE A 743 16.07 -27.14 -13.16
CA PHE A 743 17.48 -27.16 -12.81
C PHE A 743 17.76 -28.35 -11.88
N TYR A 744 18.81 -29.13 -12.19
CA TYR A 744 19.21 -30.28 -11.39
C TYR A 744 20.51 -30.00 -10.66
N HIS A 745 20.52 -30.22 -9.34
CA HIS A 745 21.75 -30.14 -8.54
C HIS A 745 21.75 -31.19 -7.43
N ALA A 746 22.88 -31.88 -7.25
CA ALA A 746 23.06 -32.91 -6.22
C ALA A 746 21.95 -33.99 -6.15
N GLY A 747 21.33 -34.32 -7.29
CA GLY A 747 20.23 -35.29 -7.36
C GLY A 747 18.85 -34.74 -6.97
N GLN A 748 18.74 -33.44 -6.70
CA GLN A 748 17.49 -32.73 -6.45
C GLN A 748 17.05 -31.94 -7.70
N GLU A 749 15.73 -31.91 -7.93
CA GLU A 749 15.07 -31.11 -8.97
C GLU A 749 14.58 -29.78 -8.38
N TYR A 750 14.89 -28.68 -9.07
CA TYR A 750 14.33 -27.34 -8.80
C TYR A 750 13.52 -26.90 -10.03
N LYS A 751 12.22 -26.68 -9.85
CA LYS A 751 11.28 -26.44 -10.95
C LYS A 751 10.55 -25.10 -10.81
N VAL A 752 10.46 -24.38 -11.92
CA VAL A 752 9.64 -23.18 -12.07
C VAL A 752 8.64 -23.41 -13.20
N GLY A 753 7.35 -23.39 -12.86
CA GLY A 753 6.25 -23.53 -13.81
C GLY A 753 5.28 -22.36 -13.71
N TYR A 754 4.46 -22.19 -14.74
CA TYR A 754 3.40 -21.18 -14.77
C TYR A 754 2.25 -21.54 -13.84
N VAL A 755 1.95 -20.65 -12.90
CA VAL A 755 0.89 -20.73 -11.90
C VAL A 755 0.14 -19.40 -11.95
N PRO A 756 -1.00 -19.31 -12.66
CA PRO A 756 -1.66 -18.03 -12.93
C PRO A 756 -2.33 -17.39 -11.72
N GLY A 757 -2.65 -18.16 -10.67
CA GLY A 757 -3.39 -17.72 -9.49
C GLY A 757 -2.62 -17.82 -8.19
N ASP A 758 -3.22 -18.46 -7.18
CA ASP A 758 -2.59 -18.72 -5.89
C ASP A 758 -1.28 -19.53 -5.98
N SER A 759 -0.38 -19.32 -5.01
CA SER A 759 0.87 -20.09 -4.96
C SER A 759 0.64 -21.55 -4.58
N THR A 760 1.07 -22.45 -5.46
CA THR A 760 1.10 -23.90 -5.18
C THR A 760 2.28 -24.33 -4.30
N SER A 761 3.08 -23.38 -3.77
CA SER A 761 4.26 -23.62 -2.95
C SER A 761 4.27 -22.76 -1.69
N GLY A 762 4.85 -23.28 -0.60
CA GLY A 762 5.01 -22.53 0.66
C GLY A 762 6.28 -21.69 0.77
N MET A 763 6.95 -21.39 -0.35
CA MET A 763 8.11 -20.51 -0.36
C MET A 763 7.64 -19.09 0.07
N PHE A 764 8.29 -18.49 1.08
CA PHE A 764 7.91 -17.19 1.65
C PHE A 764 6.47 -17.10 2.20
N GLY A 765 6.02 -18.08 2.99
CA GLY A 765 4.67 -18.11 3.58
C GLY A 765 3.60 -18.62 2.61
N GLY A 766 3.75 -18.26 1.33
CA GLY A 766 2.95 -18.78 0.21
C GLY A 766 1.65 -18.03 -0.04
N ASN A 767 1.57 -16.79 0.42
CA ASN A 767 0.43 -15.86 0.26
C ASN A 767 0.54 -15.10 -1.05
N SER A 768 1.77 -14.74 -1.43
CA SER A 768 2.06 -14.06 -2.69
C SER A 768 2.53 -15.03 -3.78
N ASN A 769 2.19 -14.73 -5.04
CA ASN A 769 2.66 -15.51 -6.19
C ASN A 769 3.12 -14.64 -7.39
N TRP A 770 4.39 -14.80 -7.77
CA TRP A 770 5.03 -14.13 -8.91
C TRP A 770 5.26 -15.05 -10.12
N ARG A 771 4.67 -16.25 -10.14
CA ARG A 771 4.86 -17.26 -11.20
C ARG A 771 3.74 -17.27 -12.24
N GLY A 772 3.14 -16.12 -12.54
CA GLY A 772 2.06 -16.04 -13.53
C GLY A 772 1.05 -14.91 -13.34
N PRO A 773 0.69 -14.52 -12.10
CA PRO A 773 -0.29 -13.45 -11.88
C PRO A 773 0.16 -12.09 -12.42
N ILE A 774 -0.79 -11.18 -12.53
CA ILE A 774 -0.60 -9.78 -12.94
C ILE A 774 -0.50 -8.91 -11.69
N TRP A 775 0.56 -8.12 -11.63
CA TRP A 775 0.83 -7.20 -10.51
C TRP A 775 0.78 -5.76 -11.00
N MET A 776 -0.06 -4.95 -10.34
CA MET A 776 -0.27 -3.54 -10.68
C MET A 776 1.01 -2.69 -10.68
N PRO A 777 1.92 -2.76 -9.67
CA PRO A 777 3.08 -1.86 -9.61
C PRO A 777 4.04 -2.05 -10.79
N VAL A 778 4.30 -3.30 -11.20
CA VAL A 778 5.20 -3.56 -12.33
C VAL A 778 4.55 -3.19 -13.66
N ASN A 779 3.25 -3.45 -13.82
CA ASN A 779 2.50 -3.02 -15.01
C ASN A 779 2.51 -1.49 -15.15
N LEU A 780 2.37 -0.74 -14.05
CA LEU A 780 2.50 0.72 -14.04
C LEU A 780 3.89 1.17 -14.52
N LEU A 781 4.96 0.52 -14.07
CA LEU A 781 6.33 0.84 -14.51
C LEU A 781 6.54 0.54 -15.99
N LEU A 782 5.98 -0.54 -16.52
CA LEU A 782 6.03 -0.89 -17.94
C LEU A 782 5.26 0.13 -18.80
N ILE A 783 4.04 0.48 -18.42
CA ILE A 783 3.22 1.54 -19.07
C ILE A 783 4.01 2.86 -19.12
N ARG A 784 4.59 3.25 -17.97
CA ARG A 784 5.43 4.44 -17.88
C ARG A 784 6.63 4.36 -18.82
N ALA A 785 7.31 3.23 -18.89
CA ALA A 785 8.45 3.03 -19.76
C ALA A 785 8.07 3.17 -21.24
N LEU A 786 6.95 2.58 -21.66
CA LEU A 786 6.43 2.70 -23.02
C LEU A 786 6.10 4.15 -23.38
N LEU A 787 5.53 4.92 -22.46
CA LEU A 787 5.28 6.36 -22.66
C LEU A 787 6.58 7.16 -22.78
N GLN A 788 7.61 6.85 -21.99
CA GLN A 788 8.92 7.50 -22.09
C GLN A 788 9.58 7.18 -23.45
N LEU A 789 9.53 5.92 -23.88
CA LEU A 789 10.04 5.49 -25.18
C LEU A 789 9.27 6.16 -26.32
N TYR A 790 7.94 6.27 -26.22
CA TYR A 790 7.12 7.01 -27.17
C TYR A 790 7.49 8.50 -27.20
N SER A 791 7.75 9.13 -26.05
CA SER A 791 8.17 10.54 -25.98
C SER A 791 9.48 10.83 -26.72
N TYR A 792 10.29 9.79 -26.97
CA TYR A 792 11.55 9.85 -27.74
C TYR A 792 11.36 9.45 -29.21
N TYR A 793 10.77 8.28 -29.50
CA TYR A 793 10.65 7.74 -30.86
C TYR A 793 9.48 8.33 -31.65
N GLY A 794 8.42 8.77 -30.97
CA GLY A 794 7.14 9.15 -31.57
C GLY A 794 6.54 8.06 -32.44
N ASP A 795 5.79 8.46 -33.46
CA ASP A 795 5.01 7.57 -34.33
C ASP A 795 5.89 6.71 -35.27
N SER A 796 7.19 6.98 -35.32
CA SER A 796 8.13 6.27 -36.21
C SER A 796 8.47 4.86 -35.72
N PHE A 797 8.35 4.60 -34.42
CA PHE A 797 8.59 3.29 -33.84
C PHE A 797 7.27 2.56 -33.63
N THR A 798 7.05 1.50 -34.39
CA THR A 798 5.91 0.61 -34.25
C THR A 798 6.34 -0.82 -33.95
N MET A 799 5.46 -1.56 -33.28
CA MET A 799 5.56 -2.99 -33.00
C MET A 799 4.28 -3.68 -33.44
N GLU A 800 4.40 -4.95 -33.81
CA GLU A 800 3.24 -5.81 -34.01
C GLU A 800 2.51 -6.01 -32.68
N TYR A 801 1.18 -5.85 -32.67
CA TYR A 801 0.36 -5.97 -31.46
C TYR A 801 -1.00 -6.62 -31.74
N PRO A 802 -1.36 -7.72 -31.06
CA PRO A 802 -0.44 -8.62 -30.36
C PRO A 802 0.65 -9.15 -31.30
N THR A 803 1.75 -9.66 -30.75
CA THR A 803 2.81 -10.28 -31.57
C THR A 803 2.23 -11.42 -32.41
N GLY A 804 2.54 -11.47 -33.71
CA GLY A 804 1.99 -12.42 -34.67
C GLY A 804 0.62 -12.04 -35.28
N SER A 805 0.03 -10.88 -34.96
CA SER A 805 -1.28 -10.45 -35.48
C SER A 805 -1.25 -9.85 -36.90
N GLY A 806 -0.10 -9.36 -37.34
CA GLY A 806 0.09 -8.54 -38.55
C GLY A 806 -0.29 -7.06 -38.39
N ASP A 807 -0.88 -6.65 -37.26
CA ASP A 807 -1.26 -5.26 -36.99
C ASP A 807 -0.15 -4.53 -36.24
N HIS A 808 0.24 -3.35 -36.72
CA HIS A 808 1.33 -2.56 -36.15
C HIS A 808 0.80 -1.32 -35.43
N LYS A 809 1.25 -1.14 -34.19
CA LYS A 809 0.85 -0.02 -33.33
C LYS A 809 2.06 0.75 -32.84
N THR A 810 1.88 2.05 -32.63
CA THR A 810 2.83 2.90 -31.91
C THR A 810 2.92 2.48 -30.45
N LEU A 811 3.99 2.88 -29.76
CA LEU A 811 4.14 2.63 -28.32
C LEU A 811 3.05 3.31 -27.48
N PHE A 812 2.50 4.43 -27.94
CA PHE A 812 1.36 5.08 -27.30
C PHE A 812 0.10 4.21 -27.38
N GLU A 813 -0.27 3.74 -28.57
CA GLU A 813 -1.42 2.87 -28.77
C GLU A 813 -1.28 1.55 -27.99
N ILE A 814 -0.08 0.96 -27.97
CA ILE A 814 0.21 -0.24 -27.16
C ILE A 814 0.01 0.03 -25.67
N THR A 815 0.48 1.19 -25.20
CA THR A 815 0.27 1.61 -23.80
C THR A 815 -1.22 1.74 -23.48
N GLN A 816 -2.01 2.31 -24.39
CA GLN A 816 -3.48 2.40 -24.23
C GLN A 816 -4.11 1.01 -24.17
N CYS A 817 -3.75 0.10 -25.07
CA CYS A 817 -4.28 -1.26 -25.07
C CYS A 817 -3.97 -2.01 -23.76
N ILE A 818 -2.73 -1.93 -23.25
CA ILE A 818 -2.37 -2.57 -21.96
C ILE A 818 -3.10 -1.90 -20.79
N SER A 819 -3.21 -0.58 -20.79
CA SER A 819 -3.93 0.17 -19.75
C SER A 819 -5.41 -0.21 -19.72
N GLU A 820 -6.05 -0.36 -20.88
CA GLU A 820 -7.46 -0.79 -20.98
C GLU A 820 -7.65 -2.23 -20.50
N ARG A 821 -6.70 -3.14 -20.78
CA ARG A 821 -6.71 -4.51 -20.22
C ARG A 821 -6.68 -4.50 -18.69
N LEU A 822 -5.85 -3.66 -18.07
CA LEU A 822 -5.81 -3.51 -16.60
C LEU A 822 -7.08 -2.88 -16.03
N VAL A 823 -7.67 -1.89 -16.71
CA VAL A 823 -8.95 -1.29 -16.29
C VAL A 823 -10.08 -2.30 -16.39
N SER A 824 -10.06 -3.16 -17.41
CA SER A 824 -11.08 -4.17 -17.65
C SER A 824 -11.23 -5.18 -16.50
N ILE A 825 -10.18 -5.39 -15.70
CA ILE A 825 -10.24 -6.20 -14.47
C ILE A 825 -11.37 -5.71 -13.55
N PHE A 826 -11.51 -4.39 -13.43
CA PHE A 826 -12.40 -3.77 -12.47
C PHE A 826 -13.72 -3.31 -13.08
N THR A 827 -13.83 -3.15 -14.39
CA THR A 827 -15.05 -2.66 -15.04
C THR A 827 -15.97 -3.78 -15.50
N LYS A 828 -17.26 -3.49 -15.66
CA LYS A 828 -18.22 -4.46 -16.19
C LYS A 828 -17.94 -4.74 -17.67
N ASP A 829 -17.97 -6.01 -18.04
CA ASP A 829 -17.91 -6.49 -19.42
C ASP A 829 -19.28 -6.35 -20.13
N GLU A 830 -19.37 -6.89 -21.34
CA GLU A 830 -20.61 -6.92 -22.13
C GLU A 830 -21.75 -7.73 -21.49
N ASN A 831 -21.43 -8.63 -20.55
CA ASN A 831 -22.37 -9.42 -19.77
C ASN A 831 -22.71 -8.76 -18.41
N GLY A 832 -22.15 -7.58 -18.14
CA GLY A 832 -22.33 -6.86 -16.87
C GLY A 832 -21.49 -7.42 -15.71
N ARG A 833 -20.51 -8.29 -15.99
CA ARG A 833 -19.66 -8.96 -14.99
C ARG A 833 -18.29 -8.31 -14.90
N ARG A 834 -17.67 -8.34 -13.71
CA ARG A 834 -16.30 -7.85 -13.49
C ARG A 834 -15.34 -9.03 -13.32
N PRO A 835 -14.22 -9.08 -14.05
CA PRO A 835 -13.20 -10.12 -13.87
C PRO A 835 -12.69 -10.23 -12.44
N VAL A 836 -12.50 -9.11 -11.74
CA VAL A 836 -11.97 -9.06 -10.35
C VAL A 836 -12.72 -9.96 -9.36
N TYR A 837 -14.00 -10.24 -9.59
CA TYR A 837 -14.79 -11.11 -8.71
C TYR A 837 -14.83 -12.58 -9.14
N GLY A 838 -14.22 -12.93 -10.28
CA GLY A 838 -14.20 -14.28 -10.82
C GLY A 838 -15.58 -14.95 -10.80
N GLY A 839 -15.66 -16.10 -10.13
CA GLY A 839 -16.88 -16.89 -9.99
C GLY A 839 -17.84 -16.47 -8.86
N ALA A 840 -17.54 -15.41 -8.09
CA ALA A 840 -18.37 -15.01 -6.95
C ALA A 840 -19.68 -14.32 -7.39
N GLU A 841 -20.72 -15.10 -7.66
CA GLU A 841 -22.00 -14.62 -8.23
C GLU A 841 -22.67 -13.48 -7.45
N LYS A 842 -22.50 -13.46 -6.12
CA LYS A 842 -23.03 -12.39 -5.26
C LYS A 842 -22.49 -11.02 -5.66
N PHE A 843 -21.18 -10.93 -5.90
CA PHE A 843 -20.53 -9.70 -6.35
C PHE A 843 -20.81 -9.36 -7.82
N GLN A 844 -21.27 -10.32 -8.61
CA GLN A 844 -21.49 -10.11 -10.04
C GLN A 844 -22.90 -9.56 -10.31
N SER A 845 -23.90 -10.04 -9.59
CA SER A 845 -25.30 -9.86 -9.97
C SER A 845 -26.15 -9.13 -8.93
N ASP A 846 -25.72 -9.08 -7.67
CA ASP A 846 -26.51 -8.47 -6.62
C ASP A 846 -26.38 -6.93 -6.65
N PRO A 847 -27.49 -6.18 -6.70
CA PRO A 847 -27.46 -4.71 -6.79
C PRO A 847 -26.85 -4.02 -5.55
N HIS A 848 -26.73 -4.71 -4.43
CA HIS A 848 -26.08 -4.20 -3.21
C HIS A 848 -24.61 -4.58 -3.11
N TRP A 849 -24.06 -5.30 -4.10
CA TRP A 849 -22.66 -5.76 -4.11
C TRP A 849 -21.92 -5.41 -5.40
N CYS A 850 -22.60 -5.38 -6.55
CA CYS A 850 -21.95 -5.29 -7.87
C CYS A 850 -21.14 -4.02 -8.15
N ASP A 851 -21.33 -2.98 -7.34
CA ASP A 851 -20.61 -1.71 -7.46
C ASP A 851 -19.66 -1.44 -6.27
N LEU A 852 -19.45 -2.44 -5.40
CA LEU A 852 -18.54 -2.38 -4.25
C LEU A 852 -17.17 -2.97 -4.60
N ILE A 853 -16.24 -2.11 -5.04
CA ILE A 853 -14.99 -2.54 -5.66
C ILE A 853 -13.98 -2.99 -4.60
N LEU A 854 -13.42 -4.19 -4.77
CA LEU A 854 -12.30 -4.69 -4.00
C LEU A 854 -11.01 -4.52 -4.81
N PHE A 855 -9.89 -4.32 -4.11
CA PHE A 855 -8.60 -4.04 -4.73
C PHE A 855 -7.59 -5.04 -4.18
N TYR A 856 -7.41 -6.10 -4.94
CA TYR A 856 -6.63 -7.26 -4.52
C TYR A 856 -5.12 -7.02 -4.62
N GLU A 857 -4.35 -7.89 -3.95
CA GLU A 857 -2.89 -7.89 -3.98
C GLU A 857 -2.35 -8.05 -5.42
N TYR A 858 -2.91 -9.04 -6.11
CA TYR A 858 -2.61 -9.37 -7.49
C TYR A 858 -3.83 -10.01 -8.19
N PHE A 859 -3.69 -10.26 -9.50
CA PHE A 859 -4.78 -10.76 -10.34
C PHE A 859 -4.38 -12.00 -11.10
N HIS A 860 -5.30 -12.95 -11.22
CA HIS A 860 -5.07 -14.18 -11.93
C HIS A 860 -4.68 -13.91 -13.39
N GLY A 861 -3.58 -14.53 -13.83
CA GLY A 861 -2.94 -14.20 -15.11
C GLY A 861 -3.75 -14.57 -16.35
N ASP A 862 -4.78 -15.39 -16.23
CA ASP A 862 -5.57 -15.90 -17.36
C ASP A 862 -7.05 -15.51 -17.36
N ASP A 863 -7.62 -15.07 -16.24
CA ASP A 863 -9.05 -14.67 -16.16
C ASP A 863 -9.31 -13.37 -15.36
N GLY A 864 -8.26 -12.77 -14.77
CA GLY A 864 -8.32 -11.48 -14.10
C GLY A 864 -8.98 -11.48 -12.72
N SER A 865 -9.27 -12.63 -12.11
CA SER A 865 -9.82 -12.68 -10.75
C SER A 865 -8.85 -12.11 -9.71
N GLY A 866 -9.36 -11.39 -8.71
CA GLY A 866 -8.54 -10.88 -7.62
C GLY A 866 -8.10 -11.99 -6.66
N ILE A 867 -6.85 -11.91 -6.17
CA ILE A 867 -6.21 -12.89 -5.29
C ILE A 867 -5.32 -12.18 -4.25
N GLY A 868 -5.19 -12.78 -3.06
CA GLY A 868 -4.47 -12.21 -1.91
C GLY A 868 -5.28 -11.11 -1.22
N ALA A 869 -4.62 -10.24 -0.47
CA ALA A 869 -5.24 -9.14 0.29
C ALA A 869 -6.32 -8.39 -0.49
N SER A 870 -7.59 -8.46 -0.07
CA SER A 870 -8.72 -7.87 -0.80
C SER A 870 -8.85 -6.34 -0.68
N HIS A 871 -8.15 -5.74 0.30
CA HIS A 871 -8.16 -4.30 0.58
C HIS A 871 -6.79 -3.67 0.36
N GLN A 872 -6.00 -4.27 -0.53
CA GLN A 872 -4.72 -3.77 -1.00
C GLN A 872 -4.83 -2.55 -1.93
N THR A 873 -5.71 -1.62 -1.53
CA THR A 873 -5.75 -0.20 -1.90
C THR A 873 -4.49 0.56 -1.44
N GLY A 874 -3.35 -0.12 -1.37
CA GLY A 874 -2.00 0.40 -1.47
C GLY A 874 -1.58 0.49 -2.94
N TRP A 875 -0.73 -0.42 -3.43
CA TRP A 875 -0.25 -0.33 -4.82
C TRP A 875 -1.34 -0.55 -5.87
N THR A 876 -2.41 -1.30 -5.56
CA THR A 876 -3.49 -1.54 -6.54
C THR A 876 -4.31 -0.27 -6.76
N GLY A 877 -4.27 0.66 -5.81
CA GLY A 877 -4.75 2.03 -5.96
C GLY A 877 -4.13 2.78 -7.15
N CYS A 878 -2.99 2.33 -7.70
CA CYS A 878 -2.41 2.87 -8.94
C CYS A 878 -3.37 2.79 -10.14
N ILE A 879 -4.40 1.93 -10.11
CA ILE A 879 -5.43 1.91 -11.14
C ILE A 879 -6.13 3.26 -11.30
N ALA A 880 -6.28 4.05 -10.23
CA ALA A 880 -6.81 5.41 -10.31
C ALA A 880 -5.95 6.30 -11.21
N ARG A 881 -4.62 6.13 -11.17
CA ARG A 881 -3.70 6.86 -12.05
C ARG A 881 -3.78 6.37 -13.49
N ILE A 882 -3.95 5.07 -13.72
CA ILE A 882 -4.09 4.50 -15.07
C ILE A 882 -5.39 5.00 -15.72
N ILE A 883 -6.52 4.94 -15.02
CA ILE A 883 -7.81 5.49 -15.47
C ILE A 883 -7.68 6.99 -15.76
N GLN A 884 -7.04 7.75 -14.87
CA GLN A 884 -6.81 9.17 -15.07
C GLN A 884 -5.95 9.44 -16.32
N ALA A 885 -4.89 8.67 -16.53
CA ALA A 885 -4.02 8.80 -17.69
C ALA A 885 -4.78 8.55 -19.00
N LEU A 886 -5.61 7.52 -19.07
CA LEU A 886 -6.48 7.25 -20.23
C LEU A 886 -7.47 8.40 -20.51
N GLY A 887 -7.91 9.10 -19.47
CA GLY A 887 -8.81 10.25 -19.60
C GLY A 887 -8.13 11.57 -20.03
N TYR A 888 -6.80 11.66 -20.00
CA TYR A 888 -6.06 12.90 -20.30
C TYR A 888 -5.03 12.77 -21.42
N PHE A 889 -4.33 11.65 -21.49
CA PHE A 889 -3.19 11.52 -22.38
C PHE A 889 -3.64 11.28 -23.82
N THR A 890 -3.17 12.17 -24.70
CA THR A 890 -3.15 12.03 -26.15
C THR A 890 -1.70 11.89 -26.64
N PRO A 891 -1.47 11.43 -27.88
CA PRO A 891 -0.15 11.45 -28.51
C PRO A 891 0.58 12.79 -28.31
N GLU A 892 -0.11 13.90 -28.57
CA GLU A 892 0.42 15.25 -28.45
C GLU A 892 0.83 15.57 -27.00
N THR A 893 0.00 15.25 -26.01
CA THR A 893 0.34 15.53 -24.60
C THR A 893 1.58 14.76 -24.12
N VAL A 894 1.81 13.54 -24.61
CA VAL A 894 3.00 12.74 -24.26
C VAL A 894 4.23 13.28 -24.98
N LEU A 895 4.10 13.61 -26.27
CA LEU A 895 5.17 14.27 -27.03
C LEU A 895 5.49 15.66 -26.47
N ASP A 896 4.53 16.32 -25.81
CA ASP A 896 4.70 17.63 -25.19
C ASP A 896 5.03 17.60 -23.69
N THR A 897 5.15 16.41 -23.09
CA THR A 897 5.49 16.26 -21.67
C THR A 897 6.84 16.90 -21.34
N ILE A 898 6.91 17.63 -20.23
CA ILE A 898 8.08 18.43 -19.84
C ILE A 898 9.12 17.52 -19.13
N SER A 899 10.27 17.33 -19.77
CA SER A 899 11.44 16.66 -19.20
C SER A 899 12.37 17.66 -18.46
N PRO A 900 13.41 17.23 -17.70
CA PRO A 900 14.27 18.15 -16.96
C PRO A 900 14.82 19.27 -17.85
N GLY A 901 14.64 20.53 -17.49
CA GLY A 901 15.13 21.68 -18.28
C GLY A 901 14.27 22.18 -19.45
N GLU A 902 13.08 21.61 -19.70
CA GLU A 902 12.16 22.02 -20.78
C GLU A 902 11.28 23.26 -20.44
N LEU A 903 11.57 23.97 -19.34
CA LEU A 903 10.70 25.01 -18.77
C LEU A 903 10.46 26.26 -19.63
N ALA A 904 11.44 26.66 -20.45
CA ALA A 904 11.37 27.92 -21.19
C ALA A 904 10.32 27.96 -22.32
N LYS A 905 9.77 26.81 -22.75
CA LYS A 905 8.78 26.75 -23.84
C LYS A 905 7.35 27.07 -23.40
N TYR A 906 7.04 27.02 -22.10
CA TYR A 906 5.68 27.20 -21.57
C TYR A 906 5.53 28.44 -20.69
N THR A 907 6.63 29.02 -20.23
CA THR A 907 6.69 30.40 -19.76
C THR A 907 6.87 31.29 -21.00
N GLY A 908 5.80 31.58 -21.72
CA GLY A 908 5.88 32.49 -22.87
C GLY A 908 6.60 33.79 -22.49
N GLU A 909 7.75 34.03 -23.11
CA GLU A 909 8.13 35.39 -23.53
C GLU A 909 7.29 35.80 -24.75
#